data_AF-A0A9Q9DV18-F1
#
_entry.id   AF-A0A9Q9DV18-F1
#
_cell.length_a   1.000
_cell.length_b   1.000
_cell.length_c   1.000
_cell.angle_alpha   90.00
_cell.angle_beta   90.00
_cell.angle_gamma   90.00
#
_symmetry.space_group_name_H-M   'P 1'
#
loop_
_entity.id
_entity.type
_entity.pdbx_description
1 polymer ?
#
loop_
_entity_poly.entity_id
_entity_poly.type
_entity_poly.pdbx_seq_one_letter_code
_entity_poly.pdbx_strand_id
1 'polypeptide(L)'
;MDSKINFERSPATNISILVVGGGIGGLCFAIEAYRKGHNVRVIERRPGLDDLGDIIVLQPASLRSPKRWPGFMERLAVFAYEPVLVWKVYDGTLLGKVQLGPEGDKALPINRNDFHAALFNYAIDIGILVEFNTAVQEYQESGIAGKVKLTDGRMLEADLVVAADGVGSTSWKLITGRKEEAISTGFAVYRVSFPAEPALKNPIIAKEFNGCKTYMGIHFGPDVHGVFGKNESTIWWTMTHKDSGNAEENWAQNAPVENALPYVRDWAPFYSELIKATPGGKAIDWKLMWRNPQPKMVSPQGRVAQMGDAAHAFLPTSGSGAAMAMEDGFTLAACLHIASQRGRHKGDIPLACRVYNLLRFERVACAQLQGFANRELLHKADFAALKKDSSKLPVEMKRWMGNHDPEQYAYDMYEAAANHLIDKTPFADTNYFPGYIYKPWTIQELISASERGEKIELEDAMADLQGEIVDLGAWVQWYAFDVIGEITFKQRFGFKEQRKDINNTIAGIETGLVYASLVGQIPSLHDYLLGSATVNYILTKLTGGAGNPMPTIDQQVKGSVHMTDNDCLGHLSANLLAGSDTTAISLRAVFYYLLKNNNSYRTLQKEIDDANTAGKLSPIITFSESLQLKYLQACLKEAMRMHPGVQFPLERVVPAGGATLCDVYLREGTIVGVNPGVVHRNTNIFGPDSDQFRPERWLNPDEEVVKMMERNILTFGAGVRTCTGKNIAIMEMGKLVPQIIRLFDIEWASNKPEWKVETYWFAKQSDLHVRMRFRTAL
;
A
#
# COMPACT_ATOMS: atom_id res chain seq x y z
N MET A 1 -42.54 -7.34 16.50
CA MET A 1 -42.16 -8.31 15.46
C MET A 1 -42.13 -7.71 14.04
N ASP A 2 -42.23 -6.38 13.86
CA ASP A 2 -42.13 -5.75 12.53
C ASP A 2 -41.23 -4.50 12.54
N SER A 3 -39.92 -4.70 12.67
CA SER A 3 -38.94 -3.71 12.22
C SER A 3 -37.81 -4.43 11.49
N LYS A 4 -38.13 -5.06 10.36
CA LYS A 4 -37.07 -5.53 9.45
C LYS A 4 -36.28 -4.29 9.03
N ILE A 5 -35.02 -4.23 9.43
CA ILE A 5 -34.08 -3.21 8.97
C ILE A 5 -34.17 -3.22 7.44
N ASN A 6 -34.36 -2.05 6.82
CA ASN A 6 -34.33 -1.94 5.36
C ASN A 6 -32.88 -2.13 4.90
N PHE A 7 -32.48 -3.39 4.79
CA PHE A 7 -31.12 -3.80 4.50
C PHE A 7 -30.96 -3.99 2.99
N GLU A 8 -30.20 -3.11 2.35
CA GLU A 8 -29.95 -3.17 0.91
C GLU A 8 -29.08 -4.39 0.57
N ARG A 9 -29.74 -5.42 0.04
CA ARG A 9 -29.13 -6.69 -0.36
C ARG A 9 -29.01 -6.75 -1.88
N SER A 10 -27.82 -7.11 -2.39
CA SER A 10 -27.60 -7.41 -3.80
C SER A 10 -28.52 -8.54 -4.29
N PRO A 11 -28.76 -8.66 -5.61
CA PRO A 11 -29.51 -9.78 -6.18
C PRO A 11 -28.99 -11.14 -5.71
N ALA A 12 -29.91 -12.08 -5.49
CA ALA A 12 -29.56 -13.41 -4.98
C ALA A 12 -28.60 -14.15 -5.92
N THR A 13 -27.49 -14.64 -5.38
CA THR A 13 -26.45 -15.30 -6.19
C THR A 13 -26.62 -16.82 -6.29
N ASN A 14 -27.53 -17.40 -5.51
CA ASN A 14 -27.72 -18.85 -5.35
C ASN A 14 -26.47 -19.63 -4.87
N ILE A 15 -25.47 -18.93 -4.32
CA ILE A 15 -24.32 -19.56 -3.65
C ILE A 15 -24.69 -19.80 -2.20
N SER A 16 -24.66 -21.07 -1.77
CA SER A 16 -24.87 -21.48 -0.38
C SER A 16 -23.54 -21.52 0.37
N ILE A 17 -23.51 -20.92 1.56
CA ILE A 17 -22.30 -20.79 2.37
C ILE A 17 -22.59 -21.24 3.80
N LEU A 18 -21.75 -22.14 4.30
CA LEU A 18 -21.75 -22.57 5.70
C LEU A 18 -20.55 -21.96 6.42
N VAL A 19 -20.82 -21.11 7.41
CA VAL A 19 -19.79 -20.51 8.28
C VAL A 19 -19.68 -21.35 9.54
N VAL A 20 -18.48 -21.83 9.85
CA VAL A 20 -18.17 -22.59 11.06
C VAL A 20 -17.46 -21.67 12.04
N GLY A 21 -18.13 -21.31 13.13
CA GLY A 21 -17.65 -20.35 14.12
C GLY A 21 -18.41 -19.02 14.05
N GLY A 22 -19.15 -18.71 15.11
CA GLY A 22 -19.90 -17.47 15.28
C GLY A 22 -19.09 -16.36 15.93
N GLY A 23 -17.75 -16.34 15.76
CA GLY A 23 -16.89 -15.28 16.26
C GLY A 23 -16.96 -13.99 15.44
N ILE A 24 -16.12 -13.00 15.77
CA ILE A 24 -16.08 -11.69 15.08
C ILE A 24 -15.92 -11.85 13.56
N GLY A 25 -14.89 -12.56 13.11
CA GLY A 25 -14.63 -12.77 11.67
C GLY A 25 -15.77 -13.51 10.97
N GLY A 26 -16.27 -14.59 11.57
CA GLY A 26 -17.35 -15.39 11.01
C GLY A 26 -18.67 -14.62 10.88
N LEU A 27 -19.07 -13.86 11.90
CA LEU A 27 -20.28 -13.02 11.84
C LEU A 27 -20.12 -11.86 10.86
N CYS A 28 -18.95 -11.20 10.82
CA CYS A 28 -18.70 -10.13 9.86
C CYS A 28 -18.75 -10.63 8.41
N PHE A 29 -18.11 -11.78 8.14
CA PHE A 29 -18.22 -12.45 6.84
C PHE A 29 -19.68 -12.80 6.53
N ALA A 30 -20.43 -13.36 7.49
CA ALA A 30 -21.80 -13.78 7.25
C ALA A 30 -22.71 -12.60 6.87
N ILE A 31 -22.63 -11.49 7.61
CA ILE A 31 -23.37 -10.25 7.32
C ILE A 31 -23.00 -9.71 5.94
N GLU A 32 -21.71 -9.65 5.64
CA GLU A 32 -21.23 -9.08 4.37
C GLU A 32 -21.55 -9.97 3.16
N ALA A 33 -21.41 -11.29 3.30
CA ALA A 33 -21.81 -12.25 2.28
C ALA A 33 -23.32 -12.22 2.05
N TYR A 34 -24.11 -12.08 3.12
CA TYR A 34 -25.57 -11.91 3.00
C TYR A 34 -25.92 -10.63 2.24
N ARG A 35 -25.28 -9.49 2.55
CA ARG A 35 -25.40 -8.21 1.82
C ARG A 35 -25.14 -8.34 0.33
N LYS A 36 -24.17 -9.18 -0.04
CA LYS A 36 -23.79 -9.46 -1.43
C LYS A 36 -24.65 -10.53 -2.12
N GLY A 37 -25.79 -10.90 -1.52
CA GLY A 37 -26.79 -11.78 -2.16
C GLY A 37 -26.54 -13.28 -1.96
N HIS A 38 -25.53 -13.67 -1.17
CA HIS A 38 -25.26 -15.09 -0.87
C HIS A 38 -26.24 -15.65 0.18
N ASN A 39 -26.45 -16.96 0.18
CA ASN A 39 -27.28 -17.66 1.16
C ASN A 39 -26.40 -18.22 2.27
N VAL A 40 -26.45 -17.61 3.46
CA VAL A 40 -25.50 -17.88 4.54
C VAL A 40 -26.19 -18.47 5.75
N ARG A 41 -25.55 -19.46 6.39
CA ARG A 41 -25.88 -19.95 7.73
C ARG A 41 -24.60 -20.10 8.55
N VAL A 42 -24.71 -19.90 9.86
CA VAL A 42 -23.61 -19.98 10.82
C VAL A 42 -23.88 -21.12 11.79
N ILE A 43 -22.86 -21.90 12.11
CA ILE A 43 -22.88 -22.88 13.21
C ILE A 43 -21.82 -22.49 14.26
N GLU A 44 -22.16 -22.64 15.54
CA GLU A 44 -21.31 -22.30 16.67
C GLU A 44 -21.30 -23.45 17.68
N ARG A 45 -20.10 -23.85 18.13
CA ARG A 45 -19.94 -24.97 19.08
C ARG A 45 -20.40 -24.63 20.49
N ARG A 46 -20.32 -23.36 20.87
CA ARG A 46 -20.72 -22.88 22.20
C ARG A 46 -22.24 -22.91 22.37
N PRO A 47 -22.74 -22.97 23.61
CA PRO A 47 -24.18 -22.98 23.87
C PRO A 47 -24.86 -21.61 23.69
N GLY A 48 -24.09 -20.53 23.64
CA GLY A 48 -24.59 -19.16 23.49
C GLY A 48 -23.44 -18.15 23.33
N LEU A 49 -23.77 -16.88 23.51
CA LEU A 49 -22.76 -15.81 23.64
C LEU A 49 -22.01 -16.01 24.96
N ASP A 50 -20.70 -15.80 24.93
CA ASP A 50 -19.80 -16.07 26.06
C ASP A 50 -19.50 -14.76 26.80
N ASP A 51 -19.34 -14.81 28.13
CA ASP A 51 -19.10 -13.63 28.98
C ASP A 51 -17.62 -13.22 29.05
N LEU A 52 -16.75 -13.86 28.27
CA LEU A 52 -15.32 -13.59 28.25
C LEU A 52 -14.97 -12.38 27.37
N GLY A 53 -14.96 -11.19 27.98
CA GLY A 53 -14.71 -9.93 27.28
C GLY A 53 -13.51 -9.16 27.81
N ASP A 54 -12.57 -8.87 26.91
CA ASP A 54 -11.53 -7.83 27.04
C ASP A 54 -11.83 -6.67 26.07
N ILE A 55 -10.93 -5.68 25.98
CA ILE A 55 -11.05 -4.63 24.97
C ILE A 55 -10.51 -5.10 23.63
N ILE A 56 -11.15 -4.66 22.55
CA ILE A 56 -10.57 -4.69 21.21
C ILE A 56 -10.57 -3.27 20.64
N VAL A 57 -9.57 -2.97 19.81
CA VAL A 57 -9.49 -1.71 19.07
C VAL A 57 -9.70 -2.02 17.60
N LEU A 58 -10.87 -1.68 17.06
CA LEU A 58 -11.16 -1.86 15.65
C LEU A 58 -10.53 -0.71 14.85
N GLN A 59 -9.69 -1.05 13.89
CA GLN A 59 -8.97 -0.09 13.07
C GLN A 59 -9.90 0.49 11.99
N PRO A 60 -9.63 1.70 11.47
CA PRO A 60 -10.50 2.33 10.46
C PRO A 60 -10.74 1.45 9.22
N ALA A 61 -9.74 0.69 8.77
CA ALA A 61 -9.84 -0.23 7.65
C ALA A 61 -10.90 -1.33 7.87
N SER A 62 -10.98 -1.90 9.08
CA SER A 62 -11.99 -2.91 9.40
C SER A 62 -13.39 -2.32 9.61
N LEU A 63 -13.53 -1.00 9.68
CA LEU A 63 -14.82 -0.31 9.83
C LEU A 63 -15.42 0.16 8.48
N ARG A 64 -14.69 0.03 7.36
CA ARG A 64 -15.15 0.48 6.03
C ARG A 64 -16.46 -0.20 5.60
N SER A 65 -16.51 -1.53 5.61
CA SER A 65 -17.72 -2.28 5.26
C SER A 65 -18.83 -2.12 6.31
N PRO A 66 -18.57 -2.19 7.64
CA PRO A 66 -19.58 -1.93 8.66
C PRO A 66 -20.26 -0.56 8.57
N LYS A 67 -19.56 0.50 8.11
CA LYS A 67 -20.16 1.81 7.84
C LYS A 67 -21.26 1.78 6.76
N ARG A 68 -21.31 0.73 5.93
CA ARG A 68 -22.35 0.50 4.91
C ARG A 68 -23.51 -0.35 5.44
N TRP A 69 -23.46 -0.82 6.67
CA TRP A 69 -24.52 -1.63 7.29
C TRP A 69 -25.52 -0.72 8.02
N PRO A 70 -26.77 -0.59 7.53
CA PRO A 70 -27.73 0.36 8.07
C PRO A 70 -27.96 0.22 9.58
N GLY A 71 -27.72 1.28 10.34
CA GLY A 71 -27.96 1.30 11.78
C GLY A 71 -26.93 0.56 12.63
N PHE A 72 -25.91 -0.07 12.04
CA PHE A 72 -24.94 -0.85 12.79
C PHE A 72 -23.97 0.03 13.58
N MET A 73 -23.43 1.09 12.96
CA MET A 73 -22.48 1.98 13.62
C MET A 73 -23.12 2.74 14.79
N GLU A 74 -24.40 3.08 14.67
CA GLU A 74 -25.21 3.71 15.72
C GLU A 74 -25.37 2.79 16.93
N ARG A 75 -25.54 1.47 16.71
CA ARG A 75 -25.60 0.47 17.79
C ARG A 75 -24.27 0.40 18.55
N LEU A 76 -23.14 0.52 17.85
CA LEU A 76 -21.82 0.46 18.47
C LEU A 76 -21.48 1.72 19.27
N ALA A 77 -21.97 2.90 18.84
CA ALA A 77 -21.67 4.17 19.47
C ALA A 77 -22.06 4.23 20.96
N VAL A 78 -23.03 3.41 21.39
CA VAL A 78 -23.48 3.31 22.79
C VAL A 78 -22.41 2.68 23.69
N PHE A 79 -21.60 1.75 23.16
CA PHE A 79 -20.63 0.95 23.91
C PHE A 79 -19.18 1.37 23.65
N ALA A 80 -18.95 2.18 22.62
CA ALA A 80 -17.63 2.60 22.21
C ALA A 80 -16.95 3.51 23.24
N TYR A 81 -15.64 3.32 23.40
CA TYR A 81 -14.79 4.19 24.19
C TYR A 81 -14.35 5.37 23.34
N GLU A 82 -14.06 6.50 23.99
CA GLU A 82 -13.30 7.55 23.32
C GLU A 82 -11.99 6.96 22.78
N PRO A 83 -11.66 7.16 21.48
CA PRO A 83 -10.47 6.60 20.84
C PRO A 83 -9.21 7.35 21.23
N VAL A 84 -8.98 7.54 22.52
CA VAL A 84 -7.82 8.22 23.08
C VAL A 84 -7.16 7.30 24.11
N LEU A 85 -5.87 7.05 23.95
CA LEU A 85 -5.08 6.25 24.87
C LEU A 85 -4.15 7.16 25.67
N VAL A 86 -4.23 7.09 27.01
CA VAL A 86 -3.35 7.86 27.91
C VAL A 86 -2.10 7.03 28.22
N TRP A 87 -0.92 7.59 27.94
CA TRP A 87 0.36 6.89 28.09
C TRP A 87 1.10 7.34 29.33
N LYS A 88 1.45 6.39 30.21
CA LYS A 88 2.32 6.64 31.36
C LYS A 88 3.44 5.61 31.46
N VAL A 89 4.58 6.06 31.97
CA VAL A 89 5.66 5.17 32.41
C VAL A 89 5.31 4.61 33.80
N TYR A 90 5.91 3.48 34.16
CA TYR A 90 5.66 2.75 35.41
C TYR A 90 5.67 3.61 36.68
N ASP A 91 6.45 4.69 36.76
CA ASP A 91 6.50 5.61 37.91
C ASP A 91 5.35 6.63 37.95
N GLY A 92 4.41 6.54 37.01
CA GLY A 92 3.25 7.44 36.89
C GLY A 92 3.50 8.69 36.05
N THR A 93 4.70 8.86 35.48
CA THR A 93 5.00 10.00 34.58
C THR A 93 4.13 9.94 33.33
N LEU A 94 3.35 10.99 33.08
CA LEU A 94 2.54 11.14 31.87
C LEU A 94 3.42 11.49 30.68
N LEU A 95 3.35 10.67 29.62
CA LEU A 95 4.00 10.97 28.34
C LEU A 95 3.08 11.78 27.43
N GLY A 96 1.80 11.45 27.40
CA GLY A 96 0.83 12.17 26.59
C GLY A 96 -0.46 11.39 26.35
N LYS A 97 -1.28 11.91 25.44
CA LYS A 97 -2.51 11.29 24.97
C LYS A 97 -2.40 11.03 23.47
N VAL A 98 -2.68 9.81 23.04
CA VAL A 98 -2.64 9.41 21.63
C VAL A 98 -4.05 9.22 21.12
N GLN A 99 -4.38 9.93 20.04
CA GLN A 99 -5.58 9.70 19.27
C GLN A 99 -5.39 8.41 18.44
N LEU A 100 -6.32 7.47 18.58
CA LEU A 100 -6.31 6.21 17.83
C LEU A 100 -7.00 6.44 16.48
N GLY A 101 -6.21 6.52 15.41
CA GLY A 101 -6.65 6.84 14.04
C GLY A 101 -6.68 8.33 13.73
N PRO A 102 -6.67 8.72 12.44
CA PRO A 102 -6.69 10.12 12.01
C PRO A 102 -8.01 10.83 12.33
N GLU A 103 -7.99 12.16 12.28
CA GLU A 103 -9.19 12.98 12.47
C GLU A 103 -10.23 12.71 11.37
N GLY A 104 -11.50 12.56 11.74
CA GLY A 104 -12.58 12.16 10.83
C GLY A 104 -12.65 10.66 10.52
N ASP A 105 -11.64 9.87 10.88
CA ASP A 105 -11.59 8.44 10.58
C ASP A 105 -10.94 7.64 11.72
N LYS A 106 -11.55 7.76 12.89
CA LYS A 106 -11.04 7.25 14.15
C LYS A 106 -11.23 5.73 14.26
N ALA A 107 -10.33 5.10 15.01
CA ALA A 107 -10.51 3.72 15.47
C ALA A 107 -11.73 3.62 16.42
N LEU A 108 -12.21 2.40 16.64
CA LEU A 108 -13.32 2.12 17.55
C LEU A 108 -12.89 1.13 18.64
N PRO A 109 -12.43 1.63 19.80
CA PRO A 109 -12.21 0.80 20.96
C PRO A 109 -13.56 0.42 21.59
N ILE A 110 -13.77 -0.86 21.85
CA ILE A 110 -15.03 -1.40 22.33
C ILE A 110 -14.78 -2.70 23.10
N ASN A 111 -15.64 -3.01 24.06
CA ASN A 111 -15.57 -4.32 24.71
C ASN A 111 -15.87 -5.41 23.67
N ARG A 112 -15.06 -6.47 23.66
CA ARG A 112 -15.19 -7.59 22.73
C ARG A 112 -16.59 -8.22 22.80
N ASN A 113 -17.15 -8.37 24.00
CA ASN A 113 -18.48 -8.96 24.19
C ASN A 113 -19.58 -8.07 23.64
N ASP A 114 -19.51 -6.76 23.91
CA ASP A 114 -20.51 -5.80 23.40
C ASP A 114 -20.49 -5.78 21.87
N PHE A 115 -19.31 -5.79 21.27
CA PHE A 115 -19.17 -5.85 19.82
C PHE A 115 -19.67 -7.19 19.25
N HIS A 116 -19.34 -8.31 19.88
CA HIS A 116 -19.79 -9.63 19.46
C HIS A 116 -21.31 -9.79 19.57
N ALA A 117 -21.91 -9.31 20.64
CA ALA A 117 -23.36 -9.28 20.83
C ALA A 117 -24.05 -8.37 19.80
N ALA A 118 -23.48 -7.20 19.51
CA ALA A 118 -23.99 -6.31 18.47
C ALA A 118 -23.97 -6.97 17.09
N LEU A 119 -22.88 -7.65 16.72
CA LEU A 119 -22.77 -8.42 15.48
C LEU A 119 -23.79 -9.55 15.43
N PHE A 120 -23.92 -10.33 16.50
CA PHE A 120 -24.86 -11.45 16.57
C PHE A 120 -26.30 -10.97 16.40
N ASN A 121 -26.71 -9.97 17.20
CA ASN A 121 -28.06 -9.41 17.13
C ASN A 121 -28.34 -8.83 15.74
N TYR A 122 -27.36 -8.14 15.14
CA TYR A 122 -27.49 -7.62 13.78
C TYR A 122 -27.68 -8.73 12.75
N ALA A 123 -26.91 -9.83 12.84
CA ALA A 123 -27.05 -10.99 11.96
C ALA A 123 -28.45 -11.63 12.07
N ILE A 124 -28.99 -11.75 13.27
CA ILE A 124 -30.37 -12.26 13.48
C ILE A 124 -31.41 -11.28 12.91
N ASP A 125 -31.27 -9.97 13.14
CA ASP A 125 -32.20 -8.94 12.68
C ASP A 125 -32.34 -8.92 11.15
N ILE A 126 -31.25 -9.19 10.42
CA ILE A 126 -31.26 -9.28 8.95
C ILE A 126 -31.62 -10.68 8.43
N GLY A 127 -31.88 -11.64 9.32
CA GLY A 127 -32.40 -12.97 8.99
C GLY A 127 -31.35 -14.04 8.70
N ILE A 128 -30.12 -13.91 9.19
CA ILE A 128 -29.10 -14.97 9.13
C ILE A 128 -29.34 -15.98 10.24
N LEU A 129 -29.35 -17.26 9.90
CA LEU A 129 -29.49 -18.34 10.88
C LEU A 129 -28.16 -18.62 11.59
N VAL A 130 -28.18 -18.67 12.92
CA VAL A 130 -27.06 -19.08 13.77
C VAL A 130 -27.49 -20.27 14.64
N GLU A 131 -26.89 -21.44 14.44
CA GLU A 131 -27.16 -22.68 15.20
C GLU A 131 -26.05 -22.89 16.25
N PHE A 132 -26.38 -22.77 17.54
CA PHE A 132 -25.47 -23.04 18.65
C PHE A 132 -25.33 -24.55 18.95
N ASN A 133 -24.46 -24.92 19.88
CA ASN A 133 -24.19 -26.32 20.29
C ASN A 133 -23.80 -27.24 19.14
N THR A 134 -23.20 -26.70 18.08
CA THR A 134 -22.92 -27.42 16.84
C THR A 134 -21.42 -27.42 16.59
N ALA A 135 -20.75 -28.47 17.07
CA ALA A 135 -19.31 -28.62 16.96
C ALA A 135 -18.90 -29.42 15.71
N VAL A 136 -17.95 -28.89 14.94
CA VAL A 136 -17.34 -29.59 13.80
C VAL A 136 -16.17 -30.45 14.29
N GLN A 137 -16.15 -31.71 13.85
CA GLN A 137 -15.06 -32.65 14.07
C GLN A 137 -14.07 -32.63 12.90
N GLU A 138 -14.56 -32.66 11.66
CA GLU A 138 -13.72 -32.80 10.46
C GLU A 138 -14.26 -31.98 9.29
N TYR A 139 -13.34 -31.43 8.49
CA TYR A 139 -13.62 -30.73 7.24
C TYR A 139 -13.29 -31.63 6.05
N GLN A 140 -14.14 -31.60 5.03
CA GLN A 140 -14.01 -32.36 3.80
C GLN A 140 -14.42 -31.50 2.61
N GLU A 141 -14.09 -31.93 1.39
CA GLU A 141 -14.53 -31.26 0.16
C GLU A 141 -14.72 -32.25 -0.99
N SER A 142 -15.51 -31.83 -1.98
CA SER A 142 -15.68 -32.46 -3.28
C SER A 142 -15.46 -31.42 -4.39
N GLY A 143 -15.57 -31.81 -5.66
CA GLY A 143 -15.36 -30.88 -6.77
C GLY A 143 -16.37 -29.72 -6.79
N ILE A 144 -17.52 -29.89 -6.16
CA ILE A 144 -18.66 -28.95 -6.22
C ILE A 144 -19.03 -28.32 -4.88
N ALA A 145 -18.55 -28.85 -3.75
CA ALA A 145 -19.04 -28.45 -2.43
C ALA A 145 -18.04 -28.70 -1.30
N GLY A 146 -18.11 -27.88 -0.26
CA GLY A 146 -17.43 -28.08 1.02
C GLY A 146 -18.34 -28.82 2.00
N LYS A 147 -17.76 -29.64 2.85
CA LYS A 147 -18.49 -30.51 3.79
C LYS A 147 -17.86 -30.46 5.18
N VAL A 148 -18.70 -30.58 6.21
CA VAL A 148 -18.23 -30.76 7.58
C VAL A 148 -18.94 -31.93 8.24
N LYS A 149 -18.18 -32.71 8.99
CA LYS A 149 -18.69 -33.74 9.89
C LYS A 149 -18.81 -33.15 11.28
N LEU A 150 -20.00 -33.19 11.84
CA LEU A 150 -20.27 -32.74 13.20
C LEU A 150 -19.88 -33.81 14.23
N THR A 151 -19.68 -33.41 15.49
CA THR A 151 -19.38 -34.34 16.59
C THR A 151 -20.51 -35.32 16.90
N ASP A 152 -21.75 -34.97 16.54
CA ASP A 152 -22.94 -35.82 16.65
C ASP A 152 -23.10 -36.79 15.46
N GLY A 153 -22.18 -36.76 14.50
CA GLY A 153 -22.19 -37.62 13.31
C GLY A 153 -22.95 -37.08 12.10
N ARG A 154 -23.71 -35.98 12.22
CA ARG A 154 -24.36 -35.34 11.06
C ARG A 154 -23.31 -34.81 10.08
N MET A 155 -23.66 -34.82 8.79
CA MET A 155 -22.88 -34.19 7.72
C MET A 155 -23.62 -32.96 7.22
N LEU A 156 -22.92 -31.81 7.19
CA LEU A 156 -23.44 -30.59 6.57
C LEU A 156 -22.64 -30.26 5.31
N GLU A 157 -23.32 -29.74 4.30
CA GLU A 157 -22.75 -29.40 2.99
C GLU A 157 -23.21 -28.00 2.56
N ALA A 158 -22.35 -27.32 1.78
CA ALA A 158 -22.60 -26.04 1.14
C ALA A 158 -21.67 -25.87 -0.07
N ASP A 159 -21.98 -24.95 -0.99
CA ASP A 159 -21.10 -24.66 -2.13
C ASP A 159 -19.71 -24.17 -1.68
N LEU A 160 -19.65 -23.53 -0.50
CA LEU A 160 -18.45 -23.14 0.23
C LEU A 160 -18.63 -23.33 1.73
N VAL A 161 -17.62 -23.88 2.41
CA VAL A 161 -17.49 -23.84 3.87
C VAL A 161 -16.41 -22.82 4.27
N VAL A 162 -16.72 -21.98 5.24
CA VAL A 162 -15.77 -21.01 5.81
C VAL A 162 -15.43 -21.42 7.23
N ALA A 163 -14.16 -21.77 7.46
CA ALA A 163 -13.62 -22.12 8.77
C ALA A 163 -13.19 -20.85 9.52
N ALA A 164 -14.04 -20.40 10.45
CA ALA A 164 -13.85 -19.24 11.32
C ALA A 164 -13.93 -19.65 12.81
N ASP A 165 -13.57 -20.90 13.12
CA ASP A 165 -13.67 -21.57 14.41
C ASP A 165 -12.44 -21.38 15.32
N GLY A 166 -11.58 -20.42 14.95
CA GLY A 166 -10.46 -19.91 15.72
C GLY A 166 -9.27 -20.89 15.82
N VAL A 167 -8.38 -20.64 16.79
CA VAL A 167 -7.12 -21.37 16.94
C VAL A 167 -7.29 -22.89 17.07
N GLY A 168 -8.47 -23.37 17.50
CA GLY A 168 -8.78 -24.78 17.70
C GLY A 168 -9.20 -25.50 16.42
N SER A 169 -9.24 -24.82 15.27
CA SER A 169 -9.78 -25.35 14.02
C SER A 169 -9.15 -26.68 13.61
N THR A 170 -9.97 -27.62 13.14
CA THR A 170 -9.54 -28.89 12.55
C THR A 170 -9.36 -28.80 11.03
N SER A 171 -9.68 -27.65 10.42
CA SER A 171 -9.58 -27.40 8.96
C SER A 171 -8.16 -27.55 8.40
N TRP A 172 -7.14 -27.35 9.24
CA TRP A 172 -5.72 -27.51 8.89
C TRP A 172 -5.40 -28.88 8.27
N LYS A 173 -6.04 -29.95 8.77
CA LYS A 173 -5.84 -31.31 8.23
C LYS A 173 -6.19 -31.39 6.74
N LEU A 174 -7.23 -30.67 6.31
CA LEU A 174 -7.65 -30.63 4.91
C LEU A 174 -6.75 -29.71 4.07
N ILE A 175 -6.37 -28.55 4.61
CA ILE A 175 -5.74 -27.47 3.83
C ILE A 175 -4.23 -27.69 3.69
N THR A 176 -3.55 -27.97 4.79
CA THR A 176 -2.08 -28.08 4.86
C THR A 176 -1.62 -29.50 5.20
N GLY A 177 -2.53 -30.41 5.54
CA GLY A 177 -2.22 -31.78 5.99
C GLY A 177 -1.82 -31.87 7.47
N ARG A 178 -1.29 -30.79 8.04
CA ARG A 178 -0.92 -30.67 9.45
C ARG A 178 -1.22 -29.27 9.97
N LYS A 179 -1.57 -29.17 11.25
CA LYS A 179 -1.73 -27.88 11.93
C LYS A 179 -0.36 -27.29 12.24
N GLU A 180 -0.21 -25.98 12.03
CA GLU A 180 1.02 -25.28 12.40
C GLU A 180 1.23 -25.31 13.91
N GLU A 181 2.47 -25.57 14.32
CA GLU A 181 2.85 -25.70 15.73
C GLU A 181 2.72 -24.35 16.45
N ALA A 182 2.19 -24.40 17.67
CA ALA A 182 2.10 -23.25 18.54
C ALA A 182 3.48 -22.99 19.18
N ILE A 183 4.04 -21.82 18.94
CA ILE A 183 5.34 -21.39 19.47
C ILE A 183 5.09 -20.43 20.62
N SER A 184 5.71 -20.70 21.77
CA SER A 184 5.68 -19.79 22.92
C SER A 184 6.44 -18.51 22.58
N THR A 185 5.86 -17.36 22.91
CA THR A 185 6.50 -16.07 22.67
C THR A 185 7.42 -15.64 23.81
N GLY A 186 7.42 -16.40 24.92
CA GLY A 186 8.09 -16.05 26.18
C GLY A 186 7.27 -15.12 27.08
N PHE A 187 6.03 -14.78 26.69
CA PHE A 187 5.15 -13.88 27.43
C PHE A 187 3.79 -14.52 27.71
N ALA A 188 3.13 -13.99 28.74
CA ALA A 188 1.74 -14.29 29.09
C ALA A 188 0.99 -12.98 29.37
N VAL A 189 -0.33 -13.04 29.40
CA VAL A 189 -1.21 -11.90 29.67
C VAL A 189 -2.24 -12.24 30.73
N TYR A 190 -2.19 -11.51 31.84
CA TYR A 190 -3.32 -11.42 32.76
C TYR A 190 -4.43 -10.60 32.10
N ARG A 191 -5.68 -11.02 32.21
CA ARG A 191 -6.85 -10.23 31.77
C ARG A 191 -8.08 -10.49 32.61
N VAL A 192 -8.84 -9.43 32.87
CA VAL A 192 -10.12 -9.50 33.58
C VAL A 192 -10.98 -8.27 33.29
N SER A 193 -12.29 -8.44 33.42
CA SER A 193 -13.30 -7.39 33.34
C SER A 193 -14.29 -7.58 34.49
N PHE A 194 -14.70 -6.50 35.15
CA PHE A 194 -15.56 -6.55 36.33
C PHE A 194 -16.33 -5.22 36.54
N PRO A 195 -17.39 -5.19 37.38
CA PRO A 195 -18.17 -3.98 37.63
C PRO A 195 -17.32 -2.80 38.14
N ALA A 196 -17.54 -1.61 37.59
CA ALA A 196 -16.72 -0.43 37.90
C ALA A 196 -16.93 0.11 39.32
N GLU A 197 -18.18 0.12 39.81
CA GLU A 197 -18.57 0.81 41.04
C GLU A 197 -17.76 0.39 42.29
N PRO A 198 -17.53 -0.90 42.58
CA PRO A 198 -16.76 -1.30 43.77
C PRO A 198 -15.31 -0.82 43.74
N ALA A 199 -14.63 -0.89 42.59
CA ALA A 199 -13.25 -0.48 42.46
C ALA A 199 -13.07 1.05 42.50
N LEU A 200 -14.06 1.81 42.05
CA LEU A 200 -14.05 3.28 42.11
C LEU A 200 -14.17 3.84 43.54
N LYS A 201 -14.48 3.02 44.54
CA LYS A 201 -14.40 3.42 45.95
C LYS A 201 -12.96 3.63 46.41
N ASN A 202 -11.98 3.05 45.72
CA ASN A 202 -10.56 3.30 45.98
C ASN A 202 -10.16 4.67 45.38
N PRO A 203 -9.69 5.63 46.21
CA PRO A 203 -9.40 6.99 45.74
C PRO A 203 -8.25 7.05 44.74
N ILE A 204 -7.33 6.08 44.75
CA ILE A 204 -6.22 6.01 43.80
C ILE A 204 -6.75 5.62 42.41
N ILE A 205 -7.64 4.63 42.36
CA ILE A 205 -8.28 4.18 41.12
C ILE A 205 -9.17 5.29 40.54
N ALA A 206 -10.00 5.90 41.39
CA ALA A 206 -10.90 6.98 40.98
C ALA A 206 -10.14 8.19 40.41
N LYS A 207 -8.99 8.54 41.00
CA LYS A 207 -8.16 9.66 40.55
C LYS A 207 -7.60 9.45 39.14
N GLU A 208 -7.19 8.24 38.78
CA GLU A 208 -6.65 7.96 37.44
C GLU A 208 -7.71 8.18 36.35
N PHE A 209 -8.93 7.73 36.60
CA PHE A 209 -10.04 7.89 35.65
C PHE A 209 -10.62 9.31 35.63
N ASN A 210 -10.35 10.13 36.65
CA ASN A 210 -10.69 11.55 36.73
C ASN A 210 -12.15 11.89 36.38
N GLY A 211 -13.10 11.02 36.75
CA GLY A 211 -14.52 11.20 36.46
C GLY A 211 -14.91 11.12 34.97
N CYS A 212 -14.00 10.72 34.08
CA CYS A 212 -14.32 10.53 32.66
C CYS A 212 -15.36 9.42 32.48
N LYS A 213 -16.29 9.62 31.54
CA LYS A 213 -17.30 8.63 31.16
C LYS A 213 -16.66 7.34 30.65
N THR A 214 -15.72 7.49 29.73
CA THR A 214 -14.85 6.41 29.23
C THR A 214 -13.40 6.80 29.40
N TYR A 215 -12.54 5.83 29.67
CA TYR A 215 -11.10 6.05 29.80
C TYR A 215 -10.36 4.80 29.32
N MET A 216 -9.24 5.02 28.62
CA MET A 216 -8.27 3.97 28.34
C MET A 216 -6.86 4.49 28.64
N GLY A 217 -6.06 3.64 29.28
CA GLY A 217 -4.68 3.94 29.60
C GLY A 217 -3.76 2.77 29.31
N ILE A 218 -2.51 3.10 29.05
CA ILE A 218 -1.39 2.17 29.04
C ILE A 218 -0.33 2.65 30.02
N HIS A 219 0.04 1.78 30.95
CA HIS A 219 1.19 1.95 31.84
C HIS A 219 2.23 0.91 31.46
N PHE A 220 3.50 1.29 31.31
CA PHE A 220 4.53 0.36 30.87
C PHE A 220 5.87 0.59 31.60
N GLY A 221 6.57 -0.51 31.81
CA GLY A 221 7.86 -0.59 32.48
C GLY A 221 8.73 -1.70 31.87
N PRO A 222 9.91 -1.97 32.46
CA PRO A 222 10.82 -2.99 31.94
C PRO A 222 10.12 -4.36 31.88
N ASP A 223 10.06 -4.96 30.68
CA ASP A 223 9.47 -6.28 30.41
C ASP A 223 7.99 -6.50 30.81
N VAL A 224 7.27 -5.43 31.15
CA VAL A 224 5.86 -5.48 31.61
C VAL A 224 5.11 -4.27 31.09
N HIS A 225 3.93 -4.48 30.50
CA HIS A 225 3.00 -3.39 30.26
C HIS A 225 1.58 -3.79 30.63
N GLY A 226 0.84 -2.79 31.09
CA GLY A 226 -0.54 -2.90 31.49
C GLY A 226 -1.42 -1.97 30.66
N VAL A 227 -2.49 -2.52 30.09
CA VAL A 227 -3.53 -1.75 29.40
C VAL A 227 -4.81 -1.89 30.21
N PHE A 228 -5.52 -0.80 30.42
CA PHE A 228 -6.70 -0.79 31.26
C PHE A 228 -7.69 0.24 30.76
N GLY A 229 -8.93 0.10 31.21
CA GLY A 229 -9.96 1.05 30.88
C GLY A 229 -11.19 0.92 31.73
N LYS A 230 -12.06 1.91 31.53
CA LYS A 230 -13.35 2.04 32.21
C LYS A 230 -14.38 2.60 31.25
N ASN A 231 -15.60 2.07 31.33
CA ASN A 231 -16.81 2.76 30.90
C ASN A 231 -17.75 2.97 32.11
N GLU A 232 -19.00 3.38 31.92
CA GLU A 232 -19.91 3.64 33.04
C GLU A 232 -20.17 2.41 33.91
N SER A 233 -20.24 1.21 33.32
CA SER A 233 -20.61 -0.03 34.02
C SER A 233 -19.41 -0.87 34.47
N THR A 234 -18.30 -0.82 33.72
CA THR A 234 -17.28 -1.87 33.72
C THR A 234 -15.87 -1.27 33.78
N ILE A 235 -15.00 -1.91 34.55
CA ILE A 235 -13.55 -1.72 34.54
C ILE A 235 -12.91 -3.01 34.02
N TRP A 236 -11.84 -2.86 33.24
CA TRP A 236 -11.03 -3.99 32.77
C TRP A 236 -9.56 -3.63 32.82
N TRP A 237 -8.72 -4.65 32.95
CA TRP A 237 -7.28 -4.51 32.83
C TRP A 237 -6.67 -5.76 32.23
N THR A 238 -5.58 -5.56 31.49
CA THR A 238 -4.73 -6.59 30.94
C THR A 238 -3.29 -6.29 31.32
N MET A 239 -2.49 -7.28 31.69
CA MET A 239 -1.07 -7.07 31.98
C MET A 239 -0.25 -8.13 31.26
N THR A 240 0.56 -7.71 30.29
CA THR A 240 1.50 -8.59 29.61
C THR A 240 2.82 -8.61 30.36
N HIS A 241 3.32 -9.81 30.64
CA HIS A 241 4.56 -10.04 31.40
C HIS A 241 5.31 -11.26 30.84
N LYS A 242 6.58 -11.42 31.23
CA LYS A 242 7.37 -12.62 30.90
C LYS A 242 6.74 -13.88 31.53
N ASP A 243 6.62 -14.93 30.73
CA ASP A 243 6.13 -16.25 31.14
C ASP A 243 7.18 -16.97 32.01
N SER A 244 6.76 -17.56 33.12
CA SER A 244 7.60 -18.31 34.05
C SER A 244 7.63 -19.84 33.79
N GLY A 245 7.02 -20.31 32.69
CA GLY A 245 7.29 -21.63 32.10
C GLY A 245 6.32 -22.78 32.47
N ASN A 246 5.24 -22.53 33.21
CA ASN A 246 4.44 -23.61 33.85
C ASN A 246 3.03 -23.87 33.25
N ALA A 247 2.71 -23.49 32.01
CA ALA A 247 1.34 -23.66 31.49
C ALA A 247 1.22 -24.20 30.04
N GLU A 248 0.20 -25.04 29.82
CA GLU A 248 -0.33 -25.54 28.54
C GLU A 248 -1.22 -24.48 27.83
N GLU A 249 -1.52 -24.61 26.53
CA GLU A 249 -2.38 -23.67 25.75
C GLU A 249 -3.86 -23.76 26.20
N ASN A 250 -4.17 -23.24 27.39
CA ASN A 250 -5.50 -23.26 27.98
C ASN A 250 -6.09 -21.84 28.11
N TRP A 251 -7.15 -21.59 27.34
CA TRP A 251 -7.80 -20.28 27.17
C TRP A 251 -8.67 -19.83 28.36
N ALA A 252 -8.88 -20.70 29.34
CA ALA A 252 -9.77 -20.48 30.48
C ALA A 252 -9.09 -20.70 31.84
N GLN A 253 -7.74 -20.76 31.87
CA GLN A 253 -7.02 -20.97 33.12
C GLN A 253 -7.09 -19.71 33.99
N ASN A 254 -7.85 -19.80 35.08
CA ASN A 254 -7.88 -18.77 36.11
C ASN A 254 -6.65 -18.88 37.00
N ALA A 255 -6.00 -17.75 37.25
CA ALA A 255 -4.88 -17.60 38.17
C ALA A 255 -5.22 -16.56 39.26
N PRO A 256 -4.67 -16.70 40.48
CA PRO A 256 -4.76 -15.67 41.50
C PRO A 256 -4.15 -14.35 41.03
N VAL A 257 -4.88 -13.24 41.15
CA VAL A 257 -4.39 -11.90 40.76
C VAL A 257 -3.21 -11.43 41.60
N GLU A 258 -3.03 -12.00 42.79
CA GLU A 258 -1.87 -11.71 43.67
C GLU A 258 -0.54 -12.07 43.00
N ASN A 259 -0.54 -13.06 42.09
CA ASN A 259 0.64 -13.44 41.32
C ASN A 259 1.07 -12.35 40.32
N ALA A 260 0.17 -11.42 39.99
CA ALA A 260 0.48 -10.27 39.15
C ALA A 260 1.21 -9.14 39.91
N LEU A 261 1.05 -9.06 41.24
CA LEU A 261 1.61 -7.97 42.05
C LEU A 261 3.15 -7.82 42.01
N PRO A 262 3.95 -8.91 41.99
CA PRO A 262 5.40 -8.81 41.89
C PRO A 262 5.89 -8.04 40.65
N TYR A 263 5.18 -8.13 39.52
CA TYR A 263 5.55 -7.47 38.26
C TYR A 263 5.38 -5.95 38.30
N VAL A 264 4.58 -5.42 39.23
CA VAL A 264 4.29 -3.98 39.37
C VAL A 264 4.70 -3.43 40.74
N ARG A 265 5.59 -4.12 41.46
CA ARG A 265 6.01 -3.74 42.82
C ARG A 265 6.56 -2.32 42.91
N ASP A 266 7.36 -1.93 41.92
CA ASP A 266 8.05 -0.63 41.86
C ASP A 266 7.29 0.41 41.02
N TRP A 267 6.04 0.10 40.64
CA TRP A 267 5.20 1.01 39.86
C TRP A 267 4.46 1.99 40.78
N ALA A 268 3.98 3.09 40.19
CA ALA A 268 3.02 3.96 40.85
C ALA A 268 1.81 3.15 41.34
N PRO A 269 1.21 3.51 42.50
CA PRO A 269 0.26 2.64 43.20
C PRO A 269 -0.96 2.20 42.38
N PHE A 270 -1.38 2.99 41.38
CA PHE A 270 -2.61 2.77 40.62
C PHE A 270 -2.77 1.33 40.12
N TYR A 271 -1.79 0.77 39.42
CA TYR A 271 -1.94 -0.54 38.79
C TYR A 271 -2.03 -1.66 39.83
N SER A 272 -1.23 -1.57 40.91
CA SER A 272 -1.27 -2.53 42.01
C SER A 272 -2.61 -2.51 42.76
N GLU A 273 -3.19 -1.33 42.95
CA GLU A 273 -4.51 -1.17 43.56
C GLU A 273 -5.63 -1.69 42.64
N LEU A 274 -5.50 -1.49 41.32
CA LEU A 274 -6.42 -2.03 40.33
C LEU A 274 -6.43 -3.57 40.33
N ILE A 275 -5.26 -4.19 40.45
CA ILE A 275 -5.12 -5.65 40.59
C ILE A 275 -5.85 -6.13 41.86
N LYS A 276 -5.59 -5.51 43.02
CA LYS A 276 -6.22 -5.88 44.31
C LYS A 276 -7.73 -5.68 44.33
N ALA A 277 -8.24 -4.71 43.56
CA ALA A 277 -9.66 -4.44 43.46
C ALA A 277 -10.43 -5.48 42.62
N THR A 278 -9.73 -6.43 41.97
CA THR A 278 -10.36 -7.47 41.15
C THR A 278 -11.25 -8.38 42.01
N PRO A 279 -12.57 -8.42 41.76
CA PRO A 279 -13.49 -9.24 42.55
C PRO A 279 -13.14 -10.73 42.49
N GLY A 280 -13.19 -11.40 43.64
CA GLY A 280 -12.89 -12.83 43.74
C GLY A 280 -11.41 -13.20 43.56
N GLY A 281 -10.52 -12.21 43.37
CA GLY A 281 -9.07 -12.41 43.34
C GLY A 281 -8.56 -13.29 42.20
N LYS A 282 -9.33 -13.41 41.11
CA LYS A 282 -9.00 -14.27 39.96
C LYS A 282 -9.02 -13.48 38.66
N ALA A 283 -8.03 -13.72 37.82
CA ALA A 283 -7.98 -13.27 36.43
C ALA A 283 -7.53 -14.43 35.54
N ILE A 284 -7.78 -14.33 34.24
CA ILE A 284 -7.24 -15.28 33.29
C ILE A 284 -5.76 -14.93 33.11
N ASP A 285 -4.87 -15.91 33.23
CA ASP A 285 -3.46 -15.78 32.86
C ASP A 285 -3.20 -16.63 31.62
N TRP A 286 -3.10 -15.94 30.47
CA TRP A 286 -3.08 -16.58 29.17
C TRP A 286 -1.69 -16.51 28.55
N LYS A 287 -1.08 -17.68 28.34
CA LYS A 287 0.18 -17.80 27.62
C LYS A 287 0.03 -17.35 26.17
N LEU A 288 0.89 -16.42 25.75
CA LEU A 288 0.87 -15.89 24.40
C LEU A 288 1.60 -16.87 23.48
N MET A 289 0.79 -17.68 22.80
CA MET A 289 1.20 -18.61 21.77
C MET A 289 0.98 -18.01 20.39
N TRP A 290 1.88 -18.31 19.46
CA TRP A 290 1.83 -17.79 18.10
C TRP A 290 2.17 -18.89 17.09
N ARG A 291 1.94 -18.64 15.79
CA ARG A 291 2.13 -19.62 14.71
C ARG A 291 2.75 -18.91 13.51
N ASN A 292 3.63 -19.60 12.78
CA ASN A 292 4.25 -19.03 11.59
C ASN A 292 3.19 -18.63 10.55
N PRO A 293 3.42 -17.59 9.74
CA PRO A 293 2.54 -17.23 8.64
C PRO A 293 2.30 -18.42 7.70
N GLN A 294 1.05 -18.72 7.42
CA GLN A 294 0.67 -19.82 6.53
C GLN A 294 0.18 -19.29 5.17
N PRO A 295 0.95 -19.47 4.08
CA PRO A 295 0.55 -19.03 2.73
C PRO A 295 -0.68 -19.73 2.16
N LYS A 296 -1.09 -20.89 2.69
CA LYS A 296 -2.25 -21.66 2.23
C LYS A 296 -3.40 -21.59 3.21
N MET A 297 -4.41 -20.79 2.88
CA MET A 297 -5.63 -20.61 3.67
C MET A 297 -6.85 -21.30 3.05
N VAL A 298 -6.68 -21.94 1.89
CA VAL A 298 -7.76 -22.50 1.08
C VAL A 298 -7.46 -23.95 0.73
N SER A 299 -8.47 -24.80 0.81
CA SER A 299 -8.36 -26.23 0.53
C SER A 299 -7.99 -26.53 -0.93
N PRO A 300 -7.44 -27.72 -1.23
CA PRO A 300 -7.02 -28.09 -2.58
C PRO A 300 -8.06 -27.84 -3.68
N GLN A 301 -9.34 -28.17 -3.44
CA GLN A 301 -10.43 -27.95 -4.40
C GLN A 301 -11.10 -26.58 -4.25
N GLY A 302 -10.67 -25.75 -3.30
CA GLY A 302 -11.17 -24.39 -3.11
C GLY A 302 -12.61 -24.32 -2.62
N ARG A 303 -13.04 -25.31 -1.83
CA ARG A 303 -14.39 -25.41 -1.26
C ARG A 303 -14.42 -25.25 0.26
N VAL A 304 -13.26 -25.12 0.89
CA VAL A 304 -13.09 -24.75 2.30
C VAL A 304 -12.06 -23.64 2.39
N ALA A 305 -12.39 -22.52 3.04
CA ALA A 305 -11.48 -21.40 3.27
C ALA A 305 -11.39 -21.06 4.75
N GLN A 306 -10.17 -20.90 5.28
CA GLN A 306 -9.92 -20.42 6.64
C GLN A 306 -9.91 -18.89 6.69
N MET A 307 -10.28 -18.33 7.83
CA MET A 307 -10.11 -16.90 8.15
C MET A 307 -9.90 -16.65 9.64
N GLY A 308 -9.43 -15.44 9.98
CA GLY A 308 -9.13 -15.05 11.35
C GLY A 308 -8.17 -16.03 12.03
N ASP A 309 -8.34 -16.24 13.33
CA ASP A 309 -7.47 -17.11 14.14
C ASP A 309 -7.42 -18.58 13.67
N ALA A 310 -8.35 -19.03 12.82
CA ALA A 310 -8.26 -20.36 12.18
C ALA A 310 -7.15 -20.43 11.11
N ALA A 311 -6.77 -19.29 10.53
CA ALA A 311 -5.67 -19.14 9.56
C ALA A 311 -4.44 -18.45 10.18
N HIS A 312 -4.63 -17.36 10.92
CA HIS A 312 -3.57 -16.47 11.39
C HIS A 312 -3.85 -15.95 12.81
N ALA A 313 -3.15 -16.49 13.79
CA ALA A 313 -3.24 -16.00 15.17
C ALA A 313 -2.36 -14.75 15.37
N PHE A 314 -2.80 -13.81 16.19
CA PHE A 314 -2.08 -12.57 16.49
C PHE A 314 -1.68 -12.45 17.95
N LEU A 315 -0.55 -11.78 18.20
CA LEU A 315 -0.23 -11.26 19.53
C LEU A 315 -1.19 -10.13 19.90
N PRO A 316 -1.65 -10.03 21.16
CA PRO A 316 -2.47 -8.89 21.60
C PRO A 316 -1.78 -7.54 21.38
N THR A 317 -0.45 -7.48 21.46
CA THR A 317 0.38 -6.28 21.17
C THR A 317 0.27 -5.79 19.73
N SER A 318 -0.28 -6.59 18.82
CA SER A 318 -0.59 -6.15 17.45
C SER A 318 -1.80 -5.21 17.38
N GLY A 319 -2.75 -5.31 18.32
CA GLY A 319 -4.04 -4.63 18.25
C GLY A 319 -4.84 -4.90 16.95
N SER A 320 -4.49 -5.94 16.18
CA SER A 320 -4.94 -6.10 14.79
C SER A 320 -5.69 -7.40 14.51
N GLY A 321 -5.66 -8.39 15.41
CA GLY A 321 -6.23 -9.73 15.13
C GLY A 321 -7.70 -9.70 14.74
N ALA A 322 -8.54 -9.01 15.52
CA ALA A 322 -9.96 -8.85 15.20
C ALA A 322 -10.16 -8.08 13.88
N ALA A 323 -9.41 -7.01 13.65
CA ALA A 323 -9.48 -6.21 12.43
C ALA A 323 -9.11 -7.06 11.19
N MET A 324 -8.04 -7.86 11.27
CA MET A 324 -7.61 -8.73 10.16
C MET A 324 -8.61 -9.85 9.88
N ALA A 325 -9.25 -10.41 10.91
CA ALA A 325 -10.33 -11.38 10.75
C ALA A 325 -11.57 -10.76 10.07
N MET A 326 -11.87 -9.48 10.33
CA MET A 326 -12.93 -8.76 9.63
C MET A 326 -12.57 -8.49 8.16
N GLU A 327 -11.35 -7.99 7.91
CA GLU A 327 -10.85 -7.76 6.55
C GLU A 327 -10.86 -9.03 5.70
N ASP A 328 -10.58 -10.20 6.30
CA ASP A 328 -10.71 -11.49 5.61
C ASP A 328 -12.14 -11.72 5.13
N GLY A 329 -13.12 -11.51 6.03
CA GLY A 329 -14.53 -11.68 5.72
C GLY A 329 -14.96 -10.77 4.58
N PHE A 330 -14.56 -9.50 4.61
CA PHE A 330 -14.96 -8.54 3.59
C PHE A 330 -14.31 -8.85 2.23
N THR A 331 -13.02 -9.21 2.23
CA THR A 331 -12.28 -9.59 1.02
C THR A 331 -12.89 -10.86 0.40
N LEU A 332 -13.13 -11.91 1.20
CA LEU A 332 -13.71 -13.16 0.70
C LEU A 332 -15.13 -12.94 0.15
N ALA A 333 -15.96 -12.18 0.85
CA ALA A 333 -17.31 -11.86 0.39
C ALA A 333 -17.29 -11.07 -0.93
N ALA A 334 -16.37 -10.10 -1.10
CA ALA A 334 -16.20 -9.37 -2.34
C ALA A 334 -15.76 -10.29 -3.50
N CYS A 335 -14.76 -11.15 -3.28
CA CYS A 335 -14.30 -12.13 -4.26
C CYS A 335 -15.43 -13.07 -4.71
N LEU A 336 -16.26 -13.56 -3.78
CA LEU A 336 -17.39 -14.43 -4.09
C LEU A 336 -18.50 -13.70 -4.86
N HIS A 337 -18.72 -12.42 -4.57
CA HIS A 337 -19.65 -11.60 -5.32
C HIS A 337 -19.20 -11.44 -6.78
N ILE A 338 -17.91 -11.18 -7.03
CA ILE A 338 -17.35 -11.12 -8.39
C ILE A 338 -17.51 -12.47 -9.09
N ALA A 339 -17.16 -13.58 -8.43
CA ALA A 339 -17.36 -14.92 -8.99
C ALA A 339 -18.83 -15.22 -9.33
N SER A 340 -19.77 -14.71 -8.54
CA SER A 340 -21.19 -14.90 -8.83
C SER A 340 -21.70 -14.17 -10.07
N GLN A 341 -21.00 -13.12 -10.51
CA GLN A 341 -21.33 -12.34 -11.69
C GLN A 341 -20.65 -12.87 -12.97
N ARG A 342 -19.73 -13.83 -12.83
CA ARG A 342 -19.01 -14.46 -13.95
C ARG A 342 -19.78 -15.65 -14.55
N GLY A 343 -19.43 -16.00 -15.78
CA GLY A 343 -20.15 -16.98 -16.59
C GLY A 343 -20.22 -18.41 -16.06
N ARG A 344 -19.38 -18.81 -15.07
CA ARG A 344 -19.46 -20.16 -14.46
C ARG A 344 -20.13 -20.16 -13.08
N HIS A 345 -20.52 -19.01 -12.54
CA HIS A 345 -21.15 -18.86 -11.22
C HIS A 345 -20.46 -19.70 -10.12
N LYS A 346 -21.08 -20.80 -9.68
CA LYS A 346 -20.55 -21.73 -8.65
C LYS A 346 -19.22 -22.40 -9.03
N GLY A 347 -18.91 -22.47 -10.33
CA GLY A 347 -17.64 -22.98 -10.84
C GLY A 347 -16.46 -22.02 -10.60
N ASP A 348 -16.72 -20.75 -10.33
CA ASP A 348 -15.68 -19.73 -10.07
C ASP A 348 -15.34 -19.56 -8.58
N ILE A 349 -16.07 -20.23 -7.67
CA ILE A 349 -15.82 -20.19 -6.22
C ILE A 349 -14.37 -20.58 -5.86
N PRO A 350 -13.77 -21.66 -6.41
CA PRO A 350 -12.38 -22.00 -6.10
C PRO A 350 -11.38 -20.91 -6.47
N LEU A 351 -11.60 -20.21 -7.58
CA LEU A 351 -10.75 -19.09 -8.01
C LEU A 351 -10.93 -17.90 -7.06
N ALA A 352 -12.17 -17.55 -6.71
CA ALA A 352 -12.43 -16.48 -5.74
C ALA A 352 -11.75 -16.73 -4.39
N CYS A 353 -11.80 -17.95 -3.89
CA CYS A 353 -11.11 -18.31 -2.64
C CYS A 353 -9.59 -18.15 -2.78
N ARG A 354 -9.00 -18.56 -3.91
CA ARG A 354 -7.56 -18.42 -4.14
C ARG A 354 -7.13 -16.97 -4.32
N VAL A 355 -7.96 -16.13 -4.96
CA VAL A 355 -7.74 -14.68 -5.02
C VAL A 355 -7.80 -14.08 -3.62
N TYR A 356 -8.81 -14.45 -2.81
CA TYR A 356 -8.87 -14.07 -1.40
C TYR A 356 -7.58 -14.42 -0.65
N ASN A 357 -7.09 -15.66 -0.77
CA ASN A 357 -5.84 -16.07 -0.14
C ASN A 357 -4.67 -15.17 -0.59
N LEU A 358 -4.55 -14.91 -1.90
CA LEU A 358 -3.45 -14.11 -2.45
C LEU A 358 -3.46 -12.68 -1.90
N LEU A 359 -4.63 -12.03 -1.88
CA LEU A 359 -4.79 -10.65 -1.41
C LEU A 359 -4.65 -10.49 0.12
N ARG A 360 -4.77 -11.58 0.89
CA ARG A 360 -4.76 -11.51 2.36
C ARG A 360 -3.45 -11.92 2.98
N PHE A 361 -2.76 -12.91 2.42
CA PHE A 361 -1.64 -13.55 3.08
C PHE A 361 -0.52 -12.57 3.45
N GLU A 362 0.02 -11.83 2.47
CA GLU A 362 1.17 -10.94 2.71
C GLU A 362 0.80 -9.78 3.64
N ARG A 363 -0.42 -9.23 3.49
CA ARG A 363 -0.97 -8.20 4.40
C ARG A 363 -1.07 -8.69 5.84
N VAL A 364 -1.62 -9.87 6.06
CA VAL A 364 -1.73 -10.50 7.37
C VAL A 364 -0.35 -10.75 7.96
N ALA A 365 0.56 -11.35 7.18
CA ALA A 365 1.92 -11.63 7.64
C ALA A 365 2.66 -10.33 8.04
N CYS A 366 2.55 -9.25 7.25
CA CYS A 366 3.12 -7.96 7.62
C CYS A 366 2.53 -7.40 8.92
N ALA A 367 1.21 -7.54 9.12
CA ALA A 367 0.56 -7.11 10.36
C ALA A 367 0.99 -7.95 11.58
N GLN A 368 1.18 -9.26 11.39
CA GLN A 368 1.70 -10.15 12.42
C GLN A 368 3.14 -9.75 12.83
N LEU A 369 4.00 -9.45 11.85
CA LEU A 369 5.36 -8.94 12.08
C LEU A 369 5.36 -7.62 12.86
N GLN A 370 4.50 -6.68 12.47
CA GLN A 370 4.35 -5.40 13.18
C GLN A 370 3.94 -5.59 14.65
N GLY A 371 3.11 -6.58 14.95
CA GLY A 371 2.73 -6.91 16.33
C GLY A 371 3.90 -7.38 17.20
N PHE A 372 4.86 -8.06 16.60
CA PHE A 372 6.12 -8.42 17.25
C PHE A 372 7.01 -7.19 17.46
N ALA A 373 7.19 -6.36 16.42
CA ALA A 373 7.97 -5.13 16.49
C ALA A 373 7.47 -4.19 17.61
N ASN A 374 6.14 -3.99 17.70
CA ASN A 374 5.53 -3.16 18.74
C ASN A 374 5.79 -3.69 20.16
N ARG A 375 5.79 -5.01 20.34
CA ARG A 375 6.11 -5.63 21.63
C ARG A 375 7.55 -5.30 22.03
N GLU A 376 8.49 -5.42 21.10
CA GLU A 376 9.90 -5.12 21.37
C GLU A 376 10.08 -3.66 21.79
N LEU A 377 9.43 -2.72 21.09
CA LEU A 377 9.52 -1.30 21.41
C LEU A 377 8.93 -0.97 22.79
N LEU A 378 7.85 -1.63 23.22
CA LEU A 378 7.27 -1.45 24.54
C LEU A 378 8.15 -1.99 25.66
N HIS A 379 8.70 -3.19 25.48
CA HIS A 379 9.38 -3.93 26.56
C HIS A 379 10.86 -3.57 26.69
N LYS A 380 11.49 -3.08 25.61
CA LYS A 380 12.89 -2.63 25.56
C LYS A 380 13.03 -1.10 25.48
N ALA A 381 11.99 -0.36 25.88
CA ALA A 381 11.96 1.10 25.80
C ALA A 381 13.07 1.77 26.65
N ASP A 382 13.73 2.80 26.11
CA ASP A 382 14.58 3.70 26.90
C ASP A 382 13.70 4.74 27.63
N PHE A 383 13.34 4.42 28.86
CA PHE A 383 12.50 5.30 29.69
C PHE A 383 13.14 6.66 29.98
N ALA A 384 14.47 6.77 30.04
CA ALA A 384 15.14 8.03 30.30
C ALA A 384 15.05 8.95 29.09
N ALA A 385 15.16 8.40 27.88
CA ALA A 385 14.93 9.13 26.63
C ALA A 385 13.46 9.56 26.49
N LEU A 386 12.50 8.66 26.75
CA LEU A 386 11.07 8.95 26.66
C LEU A 386 10.61 10.07 27.60
N LYS A 387 11.17 10.14 28.81
CA LYS A 387 10.86 11.22 29.76
C LYS A 387 11.40 12.58 29.31
N LYS A 388 12.47 12.62 28.52
CA LYS A 388 13.05 13.85 27.98
C LYS A 388 12.32 14.33 26.73
N ASP A 389 11.86 13.39 25.90
CA ASP A 389 11.18 13.66 24.64
C ASP A 389 9.93 12.78 24.53
N SER A 390 8.83 13.27 25.08
CA SER A 390 7.55 12.53 25.10
C SER A 390 6.84 12.52 23.73
N SER A 391 7.40 13.17 22.70
CA SER A 391 6.89 13.11 21.33
C SER A 391 7.19 11.76 20.64
N LYS A 392 8.15 10.99 21.17
CA LYS A 392 8.59 9.70 20.61
C LYS A 392 7.99 8.52 21.33
N LEU A 393 6.68 8.37 21.27
CA LEU A 393 6.03 7.20 21.88
C LEU A 393 6.51 5.89 21.23
N PRO A 394 6.67 4.81 22.02
CA PRO A 394 7.30 3.59 21.55
C PRO A 394 6.46 2.81 20.53
N VAL A 395 5.16 3.07 20.40
CA VAL A 395 4.30 2.38 19.43
C VAL A 395 3.61 3.38 18.52
N GLU A 396 3.72 3.14 17.22
CA GLU A 396 3.02 3.91 16.19
C GLU A 396 2.14 2.96 15.37
N MET A 397 0.84 3.29 15.26
CA MET A 397 -0.05 2.62 14.33
C MET A 397 0.28 3.10 12.91
N LYS A 398 0.91 2.24 12.11
CA LYS A 398 1.32 2.58 10.74
C LYS A 398 0.11 2.81 9.83
N ARG A 399 0.19 3.83 8.98
CA ARG A 399 -0.94 4.30 8.14
C ARG A 399 -1.49 3.27 7.18
N TRP A 400 -0.63 2.44 6.60
CA TRP A 400 -1.03 1.39 5.65
C TRP A 400 -2.03 0.39 6.26
N MET A 401 -2.05 0.24 7.59
CA MET A 401 -3.05 -0.57 8.28
C MET A 401 -4.42 0.11 8.30
N GLY A 402 -4.49 1.43 8.54
CA GLY A 402 -5.74 2.19 8.66
C GLY A 402 -6.36 2.67 7.34
N ASN A 403 -5.54 3.03 6.35
CA ASN A 403 -5.99 3.65 5.09
C ASN A 403 -6.48 2.64 4.04
N HIS A 404 -6.56 1.36 4.39
CA HIS A 404 -7.01 0.30 3.50
C HIS A 404 -8.54 0.20 3.47
N ASP A 405 -9.11 -0.14 2.31
CA ASP A 405 -10.47 -0.64 2.16
C ASP A 405 -10.40 -2.07 1.59
N PRO A 406 -10.57 -3.11 2.42
CA PRO A 406 -10.40 -4.51 1.98
C PRO A 406 -11.43 -4.93 0.95
N GLU A 407 -12.64 -4.37 1.02
CA GLU A 407 -13.72 -4.68 0.09
C GLU A 407 -13.45 -4.06 -1.28
N GLN A 408 -13.13 -2.76 -1.31
CA GLN A 408 -12.84 -2.06 -2.56
C GLN A 408 -11.56 -2.61 -3.22
N TYR A 409 -10.52 -2.87 -2.43
CA TYR A 409 -9.27 -3.42 -2.94
C TYR A 409 -9.47 -4.79 -3.61
N ALA A 410 -10.36 -5.63 -3.05
CA ALA A 410 -10.71 -6.89 -3.68
C ALA A 410 -11.35 -6.66 -5.06
N TYR A 411 -12.24 -5.68 -5.23
CA TYR A 411 -12.80 -5.33 -6.54
C TYR A 411 -11.75 -4.83 -7.52
N ASP A 412 -10.87 -3.93 -7.07
CA ASP A 412 -9.86 -3.30 -7.92
C ASP A 412 -8.81 -4.30 -8.42
N MET A 413 -8.41 -5.24 -7.56
CA MET A 413 -7.30 -6.16 -7.82
C MET A 413 -7.72 -7.56 -8.28
N TYR A 414 -9.02 -7.88 -8.26
CA TYR A 414 -9.49 -9.25 -8.55
C TYR A 414 -8.99 -9.77 -9.89
N GLU A 415 -9.13 -8.99 -10.97
CA GLU A 415 -8.74 -9.44 -12.31
C GLU A 415 -7.22 -9.67 -12.42
N ALA A 416 -6.42 -8.75 -11.88
CA ALA A 416 -4.96 -8.89 -11.87
C ALA A 416 -4.52 -10.12 -11.06
N ALA A 417 -5.12 -10.33 -9.89
CA ALA A 417 -4.86 -11.49 -9.04
C ALA A 417 -5.33 -12.80 -9.69
N ALA A 418 -6.50 -12.81 -10.33
CA ALA A 418 -7.02 -13.97 -11.03
C ALA A 418 -6.12 -14.36 -12.22
N ASN A 419 -5.72 -13.39 -13.05
CA ASN A 419 -4.81 -13.61 -14.18
C ASN A 419 -3.44 -14.13 -13.70
N HIS A 420 -2.94 -13.63 -12.57
CA HIS A 420 -1.71 -14.16 -11.97
C HIS A 420 -1.85 -15.63 -11.58
N LEU A 421 -2.97 -16.01 -10.98
CA LEU A 421 -3.19 -17.40 -10.56
C LEU A 421 -3.34 -18.36 -11.74
N ILE A 422 -4.01 -17.93 -12.81
CA ILE A 422 -4.31 -18.74 -14.00
C ILE A 422 -3.12 -18.76 -14.97
N ASP A 423 -2.64 -17.59 -15.39
CA ASP A 423 -1.71 -17.41 -16.52
C ASP A 423 -0.29 -17.00 -16.08
N LYS A 424 -0.04 -16.90 -14.77
CA LYS A 424 1.26 -16.50 -14.19
C LYS A 424 1.73 -15.10 -14.61
N THR A 425 0.79 -14.21 -14.96
CA THR A 425 1.10 -12.79 -15.17
C THR A 425 1.71 -12.19 -13.90
N PRO A 426 2.70 -11.29 -13.98
CA PRO A 426 3.23 -10.62 -12.80
C PRO A 426 2.13 -9.93 -11.98
N PHE A 427 2.17 -10.10 -10.66
CA PHE A 427 1.25 -9.47 -9.72
C PHE A 427 2.07 -8.94 -8.56
N ALA A 428 1.75 -7.72 -8.16
CA ALA A 428 2.32 -7.08 -6.98
C ALA A 428 1.16 -6.69 -6.08
N ASP A 429 1.14 -7.25 -4.88
CA ASP A 429 0.20 -6.83 -3.87
C ASP A 429 0.67 -5.49 -3.28
N THR A 430 -0.26 -4.57 -3.11
CA THR A 430 -0.01 -3.16 -2.74
C THR A 430 -0.74 -2.76 -1.47
N ASN A 431 -1.37 -3.73 -0.80
CA ASN A 431 -2.15 -3.49 0.42
C ASN A 431 -1.35 -3.69 1.72
N TYR A 432 -0.03 -3.91 1.65
CA TYR A 432 0.85 -3.84 2.81
C TYR A 432 1.79 -2.64 2.69
N PHE A 433 2.82 -2.60 3.54
CA PHE A 433 3.69 -1.44 3.68
C PHE A 433 4.29 -1.02 2.31
N PRO A 434 4.04 0.22 1.84
CA PRO A 434 4.50 0.66 0.52
C PRO A 434 6.01 0.53 0.36
N GLY A 435 6.47 -0.03 -0.76
CA GLY A 435 7.89 -0.19 -1.06
C GLY A 435 8.55 -1.40 -0.38
N TYR A 436 7.93 -1.99 0.64
CA TYR A 436 8.39 -3.27 1.18
C TYR A 436 8.14 -4.38 0.17
N ILE A 437 9.07 -5.32 0.07
CA ILE A 437 8.86 -6.58 -0.66
C ILE A 437 8.79 -7.66 0.42
N TYR A 438 7.64 -8.33 0.52
CA TYR A 438 7.44 -9.37 1.52
C TYR A 438 8.53 -10.44 1.42
N LYS A 439 9.22 -10.67 2.54
CA LYS A 439 10.16 -11.78 2.70
C LYS A 439 9.53 -12.77 3.68
N PRO A 440 9.41 -14.06 3.32
CA PRO A 440 8.98 -15.08 4.26
C PRO A 440 9.85 -15.05 5.51
N TRP A 441 9.21 -15.13 6.67
CA TRP A 441 9.87 -15.14 7.97
C TRP A 441 9.20 -16.16 8.88
N THR A 442 9.95 -16.61 9.88
CA THR A 442 9.48 -17.51 10.94
C THR A 442 9.61 -16.85 12.30
N ILE A 443 8.80 -17.28 13.26
CA ILE A 443 8.85 -16.77 14.63
C ILE A 443 10.23 -17.00 15.24
N GLN A 444 10.88 -18.13 14.95
CA GLN A 444 12.19 -18.44 15.49
C GLN A 444 13.26 -17.46 14.99
N GLU A 445 13.22 -17.07 13.72
CA GLU A 445 14.10 -16.03 13.17
C GLU A 445 13.90 -14.68 13.86
N LEU A 446 12.64 -14.28 14.10
CA LEU A 446 12.32 -13.04 14.81
C LEU A 446 12.81 -13.06 16.28
N ILE A 447 12.60 -14.17 16.99
CA ILE A 447 13.11 -14.34 18.36
C ILE A 447 14.64 -14.23 18.35
N SER A 448 15.30 -14.93 17.42
CA SER A 448 16.76 -14.95 17.35
C SER A 448 17.34 -13.57 16.99
N ALA A 449 16.69 -12.82 16.09
CA ALA A 449 17.05 -11.43 15.77
C ALA A 449 16.88 -10.51 16.99
N SER A 450 15.78 -10.67 17.74
CA SER A 450 15.50 -9.90 18.96
C SER A 450 16.55 -10.15 20.05
N GLU A 451 16.98 -11.40 20.22
CA GLU A 451 18.04 -11.80 21.16
C GLU A 451 19.42 -11.21 20.79
N ARG A 452 19.69 -11.07 19.48
CA ARG A 452 20.90 -10.40 18.98
C ARG A 452 20.83 -8.87 19.05
N GLY A 453 19.69 -8.30 19.44
CA GLY A 453 19.47 -6.85 19.45
C GLY A 453 19.29 -6.24 18.04
N GLU A 454 18.98 -7.06 17.04
CA GLU A 454 18.67 -6.59 15.70
C GLU A 454 17.31 -5.90 15.67
N LYS A 455 17.19 -4.88 14.80
CA LYS A 455 15.94 -4.15 14.61
C LYS A 455 14.97 -5.03 13.82
N ILE A 456 13.77 -5.28 14.36
CA ILE A 456 12.73 -6.05 13.71
C ILE A 456 11.64 -5.10 13.27
N GLU A 457 11.70 -4.67 12.02
CA GLU A 457 10.73 -3.75 11.43
C GLU A 457 10.42 -4.16 9.99
N LEU A 458 9.23 -3.76 9.52
CA LEU A 458 8.97 -3.67 8.09
C LEU A 458 9.87 -2.56 7.55
N GLU A 459 11.05 -2.91 7.01
CA GLU A 459 11.95 -1.92 6.41
C GLU A 459 11.24 -1.27 5.23
N ASP A 460 11.07 0.05 5.30
CA ASP A 460 10.69 0.80 4.10
C ASP A 460 11.91 0.65 3.19
N ALA A 461 11.71 0.11 1.99
CA ALA A 461 12.83 0.00 1.07
C ALA A 461 13.51 1.37 0.92
N MET A 462 12.79 2.49 1.09
CA MET A 462 13.29 3.86 1.01
C MET A 462 13.52 4.54 2.38
N ALA A 463 13.43 3.85 3.53
CA ALA A 463 13.67 4.45 4.85
C ALA A 463 15.08 5.04 4.95
N ASP A 464 16.07 4.37 4.34
CA ASP A 464 17.45 4.82 4.28
C ASP A 464 17.61 6.16 3.54
N LEU A 465 16.65 6.55 2.71
CA LEU A 465 16.67 7.78 1.93
C LEU A 465 15.85 8.90 2.55
N GLN A 466 15.12 8.66 3.64
CA GLN A 466 14.24 9.67 4.23
C GLN A 466 15.08 10.81 4.85
N GLY A 467 14.95 12.01 4.28
CA GLY A 467 15.73 13.17 4.73
C GLY A 467 17.17 13.22 4.20
N GLU A 468 17.61 12.19 3.47
CA GLU A 468 18.88 12.18 2.76
C GLU A 468 18.80 12.96 1.44
N ILE A 469 19.97 13.35 0.92
CA ILE A 469 20.08 13.99 -0.38
C ILE A 469 20.08 12.91 -1.46
N VAL A 470 19.11 12.96 -2.38
CA VAL A 470 18.96 12.02 -3.48
C VAL A 470 19.07 12.73 -4.83
N ASP A 471 19.74 12.12 -5.81
CA ASP A 471 19.70 12.59 -7.20
C ASP A 471 18.39 12.13 -7.87
N LEU A 472 17.35 12.96 -7.75
CA LEU A 472 16.05 12.71 -8.38
C LEU A 472 16.19 12.60 -9.91
N GLY A 473 17.21 13.24 -10.49
CA GLY A 473 17.53 13.13 -11.91
C GLY A 473 17.84 11.70 -12.32
N ALA A 474 18.63 10.96 -11.53
CA ALA A 474 18.90 9.54 -11.79
C ALA A 474 17.63 8.69 -11.66
N TRP A 475 16.82 8.93 -10.62
CA TRP A 475 15.59 8.17 -10.37
C TRP A 475 14.55 8.30 -11.49
N VAL A 476 14.31 9.50 -12.00
CA VAL A 476 13.37 9.69 -13.11
C VAL A 476 13.91 9.12 -14.43
N GLN A 477 15.24 9.00 -14.58
CA GLN A 477 15.85 8.26 -15.68
C GLN A 477 15.56 6.77 -15.59
N TRP A 478 15.82 6.17 -14.43
CA TRP A 478 15.55 4.75 -14.18
C TRP A 478 14.07 4.42 -14.37
N TYR A 479 13.19 5.30 -13.90
CA TYR A 479 11.76 5.19 -14.14
C TYR A 479 11.42 5.14 -15.64
N ALA A 480 11.90 6.10 -16.43
CA ALA A 480 11.59 6.16 -17.86
C ALA A 480 12.12 4.92 -18.61
N PHE A 481 13.31 4.45 -18.25
CA PHE A 481 13.89 3.21 -18.79
C PHE A 481 13.07 1.97 -18.44
N ASP A 482 12.64 1.82 -17.19
CA ASP A 482 11.81 0.68 -16.77
C ASP A 482 10.43 0.70 -17.43
N VAL A 483 9.80 1.88 -17.60
CA VAL A 483 8.49 2.00 -18.27
C VAL A 483 8.58 1.66 -19.74
N ILE A 484 9.53 2.23 -20.47
CA ILE A 484 9.68 1.90 -21.89
C ILE A 484 10.13 0.45 -22.09
N GLY A 485 10.89 -0.10 -21.14
CA GLY A 485 11.24 -1.53 -21.10
C GLY A 485 9.99 -2.40 -20.97
N GLU A 486 9.09 -2.07 -20.04
CA GLU A 486 7.82 -2.78 -19.88
C GLU A 486 6.94 -2.68 -21.13
N ILE A 487 6.83 -1.52 -21.76
CA ILE A 487 6.03 -1.33 -22.98
C ILE A 487 6.64 -2.08 -24.17
N THR A 488 7.97 -2.08 -24.29
CA THR A 488 8.69 -2.61 -25.46
C THR A 488 8.90 -4.12 -25.35
N PHE A 489 9.20 -4.63 -24.15
CA PHE A 489 9.63 -6.00 -23.90
C PHE A 489 8.71 -6.77 -22.95
N LYS A 490 7.64 -6.15 -22.42
CA LYS A 490 6.76 -6.73 -21.39
C LYS A 490 7.51 -7.08 -20.09
N GLN A 491 8.63 -6.39 -19.87
CA GLN A 491 9.48 -6.58 -18.70
C GLN A 491 10.27 -5.30 -18.38
N ARG A 492 10.24 -4.90 -17.11
CA ARG A 492 11.14 -3.89 -16.54
C ARG A 492 12.59 -4.38 -16.49
N PHE A 493 13.54 -3.46 -16.71
CA PHE A 493 14.97 -3.76 -16.57
C PHE A 493 15.41 -3.90 -15.11
N GLY A 494 14.72 -3.20 -14.20
CA GLY A 494 14.97 -3.27 -12.76
C GLY A 494 15.90 -2.16 -12.23
N PHE A 495 16.07 -1.06 -12.99
CA PHE A 495 17.01 0.01 -12.64
C PHE A 495 16.64 0.64 -11.28
N LYS A 496 15.34 0.85 -11.02
CA LYS A 496 14.87 1.43 -9.75
C LYS A 496 15.10 0.49 -8.57
N GLU A 497 14.83 -0.80 -8.75
CA GLU A 497 14.98 -1.84 -7.72
C GLU A 497 16.45 -1.99 -7.30
N GLN A 498 17.38 -1.84 -8.25
CA GLN A 498 18.81 -1.94 -7.99
C GLN A 498 19.51 -0.60 -7.72
N ARG A 499 18.81 0.53 -7.90
CA ARG A 499 19.30 1.91 -7.70
C ARG A 499 20.61 2.22 -8.42
N LYS A 500 20.79 1.66 -9.63
CA LYS A 500 22.02 1.82 -10.41
C LYS A 500 21.75 1.64 -11.89
N ASP A 501 22.66 2.18 -12.71
CA ASP A 501 22.73 1.86 -14.13
C ASP A 501 23.17 0.41 -14.34
N ILE A 502 22.22 -0.48 -14.62
CA ILE A 502 22.47 -1.90 -14.87
C ILE A 502 23.29 -2.05 -16.15
N ASN A 503 24.42 -2.76 -16.05
CA ASN A 503 25.35 -3.02 -17.15
C ASN A 503 25.90 -1.76 -17.86
N ASN A 504 25.88 -0.60 -17.19
CA ASN A 504 26.24 0.69 -17.78
C ASN A 504 25.45 1.01 -19.07
N THR A 505 24.19 0.59 -19.12
CA THR A 505 23.33 0.73 -20.30
C THR A 505 23.07 2.20 -20.62
N ILE A 506 22.73 3.01 -19.59
CA ILE A 506 22.43 4.44 -19.75
C ILE A 506 23.70 5.19 -20.18
N ALA A 507 24.84 4.91 -19.52
CA ALA A 507 26.12 5.50 -19.87
C ALA A 507 26.58 5.13 -21.30
N GLY A 508 26.33 3.88 -21.73
CA GLY A 508 26.63 3.42 -23.08
C GLY A 508 25.79 4.13 -24.14
N ILE A 509 24.49 4.29 -23.89
CA ILE A 509 23.57 5.04 -24.76
C ILE A 509 24.02 6.50 -24.89
N GLU A 510 24.39 7.14 -23.78
CA GLU A 510 24.87 8.52 -23.78
C GLU A 510 26.12 8.71 -24.63
N THR A 511 27.08 7.79 -24.52
CA THR A 511 28.29 7.78 -25.36
C THR A 511 27.92 7.70 -26.84
N GLY A 512 26.96 6.84 -27.19
CA GLY A 512 26.44 6.71 -28.55
C GLY A 512 25.75 7.98 -29.05
N LEU A 513 24.98 8.67 -28.22
CA LEU A 513 24.31 9.91 -28.58
C LEU A 513 25.29 11.08 -28.78
N VAL A 514 26.31 11.19 -27.93
CA VAL A 514 27.38 12.19 -28.11
C VAL A 514 28.09 11.95 -29.44
N TYR A 515 28.42 10.69 -29.74
CA TYR A 515 29.00 10.33 -31.03
C TYR A 515 28.08 10.72 -32.21
N ALA A 516 26.81 10.30 -32.15
CA ALA A 516 25.81 10.56 -33.18
C ALA A 516 25.59 12.06 -33.43
N SER A 517 25.64 12.88 -32.37
CA SER A 517 25.52 14.33 -32.50
C SER A 517 26.66 14.97 -33.30
N LEU A 518 27.90 14.48 -33.12
CA LEU A 518 29.08 15.00 -33.80
C LEU A 518 29.08 14.58 -35.27
N VAL A 519 28.88 13.29 -35.54
CA VAL A 519 28.86 12.77 -36.92
C VAL A 519 27.60 13.17 -37.67
N GLY A 520 26.48 13.42 -36.99
CA GLY A 520 25.27 13.94 -37.62
C GLY A 520 25.47 15.34 -38.22
N GLN A 521 26.36 16.16 -37.63
CA GLN A 521 26.72 17.47 -38.16
C GLN A 521 27.81 17.40 -39.23
N ILE A 522 28.71 16.42 -39.12
CA ILE A 522 29.80 16.21 -40.09
C ILE A 522 29.80 14.74 -40.51
N PRO A 523 28.92 14.32 -41.44
CA PRO A 523 28.77 12.91 -41.81
C PRO A 523 30.07 12.25 -42.28
N SER A 524 30.91 13.00 -43.00
CA SER A 524 32.22 12.52 -43.47
C SER A 524 33.17 12.11 -42.34
N LEU A 525 32.93 12.56 -41.10
CA LEU A 525 33.74 12.17 -39.94
C LEU A 525 33.47 10.71 -39.53
N HIS A 526 32.32 10.15 -39.89
CA HIS A 526 31.95 8.77 -39.56
C HIS A 526 32.96 7.76 -40.14
N ASP A 527 33.36 7.95 -41.41
CA ASP A 527 34.27 7.07 -42.15
C ASP A 527 35.65 6.92 -41.50
N TYR A 528 36.08 7.94 -40.75
CA TYR A 528 37.36 7.95 -40.04
C TYR A 528 37.24 7.54 -38.57
N LEU A 529 36.03 7.48 -38.02
CA LEU A 529 35.74 7.11 -36.64
C LEU A 529 35.14 5.69 -36.57
N LEU A 530 33.94 5.53 -36.00
CA LEU A 530 33.30 4.21 -35.84
C LEU A 530 32.88 3.56 -37.16
N GLY A 531 32.86 4.29 -38.28
CA GLY A 531 32.69 3.73 -39.62
C GLY A 531 33.95 3.05 -40.17
N SER A 532 35.13 3.36 -39.62
CA SER A 532 36.37 2.67 -39.97
C SER A 532 36.44 1.31 -39.30
N ALA A 533 36.51 0.24 -40.10
CA ALA A 533 36.64 -1.13 -39.61
C ALA A 533 37.84 -1.31 -38.67
N THR A 534 38.95 -0.60 -38.91
CA THR A 534 40.17 -0.67 -38.10
C THR A 534 39.99 0.01 -36.75
N VAL A 535 39.45 1.23 -36.74
CA VAL A 535 39.19 1.99 -35.50
C VAL A 535 38.17 1.26 -34.64
N ASN A 536 37.08 0.76 -35.25
CA ASN A 536 36.06 -0.02 -34.58
C ASN A 536 36.61 -1.33 -34.00
N TYR A 537 37.46 -2.05 -34.74
CA TYR A 537 38.11 -3.27 -34.26
C TYR A 537 39.02 -3.02 -33.04
N ILE A 538 39.81 -1.94 -33.07
CA ILE A 538 40.70 -1.55 -31.96
C ILE A 538 39.89 -1.17 -30.73
N LEU A 539 38.85 -0.34 -30.89
CA LEU A 539 37.94 0.05 -29.80
C LEU A 539 37.24 -1.15 -29.17
N THR A 540 36.69 -2.04 -30.00
CA THR A 540 36.00 -3.27 -29.55
C THR A 540 36.93 -4.14 -28.69
N LYS A 541 38.22 -4.24 -29.06
CA LYS A 541 39.21 -5.00 -28.28
C LYS A 541 39.61 -4.33 -26.96
N LEU A 542 39.61 -3.00 -26.91
CA LEU A 542 39.99 -2.23 -25.72
C LEU A 542 38.84 -2.08 -24.71
N THR A 543 37.60 -2.02 -25.18
CA THR A 543 36.41 -1.77 -24.34
C THR A 543 35.62 -3.03 -24.01
N GLY A 544 36.04 -4.20 -24.47
CA GLY A 544 35.36 -5.47 -24.21
C GLY A 544 34.08 -5.69 -25.04
N GLY A 545 33.90 -4.95 -26.13
CA GLY A 545 32.85 -5.20 -27.11
C GLY A 545 31.48 -4.56 -26.83
N ALA A 546 31.45 -3.39 -26.20
CA ALA A 546 30.24 -2.56 -26.15
C ALA A 546 30.35 -1.40 -27.16
N GLY A 547 29.45 -1.39 -28.15
CA GLY A 547 29.07 -0.17 -28.88
C GLY A 547 29.48 -0.09 -30.35
N ASN A 548 28.62 -0.57 -31.25
CA ASN A 548 28.42 0.11 -32.54
C ASN A 548 27.05 -0.25 -33.17
N PRO A 549 26.00 0.58 -33.02
CA PRO A 549 24.68 0.33 -33.61
C PRO A 549 24.55 0.77 -35.08
N MET A 550 25.59 1.34 -35.69
CA MET A 550 25.51 1.95 -37.04
C MET A 550 25.35 0.98 -38.23
N PRO A 551 25.83 -0.29 -38.22
CA PRO A 551 25.61 -1.21 -39.35
C PRO A 551 24.11 -1.44 -39.65
N THR A 552 23.25 -1.21 -38.67
CA THR A 552 21.79 -1.38 -38.74
C THR A 552 21.08 -0.19 -39.40
N ILE A 553 21.69 1.00 -39.42
CA ILE A 553 21.09 2.22 -40.01
C ILE A 553 21.35 2.27 -41.52
N ASP A 554 22.50 1.80 -41.97
CA ASP A 554 22.88 1.80 -43.39
C ASP A 554 22.05 0.81 -44.24
N GLN A 555 21.45 -0.21 -43.60
CA GLN A 555 20.52 -1.15 -44.25
C GLN A 555 19.10 -0.58 -44.46
N GLN A 556 18.72 0.53 -43.81
CA GLN A 556 17.34 1.06 -43.85
C GLN A 556 16.99 1.87 -45.11
N VAL A 557 17.87 1.94 -46.12
CA VAL A 557 17.64 2.77 -47.33
C VAL A 557 17.19 1.96 -48.57
N LYS A 558 16.91 0.65 -48.48
CA LYS A 558 16.35 -0.11 -49.63
C LYS A 558 15.25 -1.13 -49.29
N GLY A 559 14.01 -0.74 -49.57
CA GLY A 559 13.02 -1.56 -50.31
C GLY A 559 12.32 -2.77 -49.65
N SER A 560 11.01 -2.59 -49.42
CA SER A 560 9.92 -3.61 -49.36
C SER A 560 10.00 -4.79 -48.36
N VAL A 561 9.37 -4.51 -47.21
CA VAL A 561 8.78 -5.35 -46.14
C VAL A 561 8.85 -6.90 -46.25
N HIS A 562 9.81 -7.45 -45.49
CA HIS A 562 9.60 -8.51 -44.49
C HIS A 562 10.48 -8.13 -43.28
N MET A 563 9.93 -8.02 -42.06
CA MET A 563 10.73 -7.68 -40.87
C MET A 563 11.68 -8.82 -40.54
N THR A 564 12.99 -8.58 -40.65
CA THR A 564 14.04 -9.49 -40.18
C THR A 564 14.25 -9.31 -38.67
N ASP A 565 14.95 -10.25 -38.03
CA ASP A 565 15.34 -10.10 -36.61
C ASP A 565 16.16 -8.82 -36.37
N ASN A 566 16.96 -8.40 -37.35
CA ASN A 566 17.71 -7.15 -37.29
C ASN A 566 16.79 -5.91 -37.35
N ASP A 567 15.72 -5.96 -38.15
CA ASP A 567 14.71 -4.89 -38.19
C ASP A 567 13.95 -4.82 -36.87
N CYS A 568 13.57 -5.98 -36.31
CA CYS A 568 12.98 -6.07 -34.98
C CYS A 568 13.90 -5.44 -33.93
N LEU A 569 15.17 -5.84 -33.87
CA LEU A 569 16.14 -5.28 -32.93
C LEU A 569 16.36 -3.78 -33.13
N GLY A 570 16.40 -3.31 -34.39
CA GLY A 570 16.50 -1.89 -34.73
C GLY A 570 15.30 -1.08 -34.24
N HIS A 571 14.08 -1.56 -34.46
CA HIS A 571 12.86 -0.91 -33.99
C HIS A 571 12.74 -0.90 -32.46
N LEU A 572 13.08 -2.00 -31.79
CA LEU A 572 13.08 -2.10 -30.32
C LEU A 572 14.11 -1.15 -29.70
N SER A 573 15.31 -1.07 -30.29
CA SER A 573 16.37 -0.15 -29.86
C SER A 573 15.98 1.31 -30.07
N ALA A 574 15.38 1.63 -31.23
CA ALA A 574 14.89 2.98 -31.51
C ALA A 574 13.79 3.42 -30.52
N ASN A 575 12.91 2.50 -30.13
CA ASN A 575 11.85 2.78 -29.15
C ASN A 575 12.43 3.07 -27.76
N LEU A 576 13.42 2.26 -27.33
CA LEU A 576 14.12 2.44 -26.06
C LEU A 576 14.83 3.82 -26.00
N LEU A 577 15.57 4.18 -27.05
CA LEU A 577 16.30 5.45 -27.15
C LEU A 577 15.35 6.66 -27.18
N ALA A 578 14.32 6.61 -28.02
CA ALA A 578 13.41 7.74 -28.19
C ALA A 578 12.54 7.98 -26.95
N GLY A 579 12.06 6.91 -26.31
CA GLY A 579 11.08 6.97 -25.22
C GLY A 579 11.68 7.25 -23.84
N SER A 580 12.91 6.81 -23.58
CA SER A 580 13.52 6.92 -22.23
C SER A 580 14.06 8.32 -21.94
N ASP A 581 15.06 8.79 -22.70
CA ASP A 581 15.78 10.03 -22.40
C ASP A 581 14.88 11.28 -22.50
N THR A 582 14.06 11.36 -23.54
CA THR A 582 13.19 12.54 -23.75
C THR A 582 12.14 12.70 -22.64
N THR A 583 11.60 11.58 -22.14
CA THR A 583 10.66 11.57 -21.01
C THR A 583 11.36 11.92 -19.70
N ALA A 584 12.54 11.34 -19.44
CA ALA A 584 13.33 11.66 -18.26
C ALA A 584 13.75 13.15 -18.23
N ILE A 585 14.13 13.73 -19.36
CA ILE A 585 14.43 15.17 -19.50
C ILE A 585 13.22 16.03 -19.15
N SER A 586 12.04 15.63 -19.62
CA SER A 586 10.79 16.35 -19.35
C SER A 586 10.39 16.26 -17.87
N LEU A 587 10.52 15.08 -17.25
CA LEU A 587 10.28 14.88 -15.82
C LEU A 587 11.22 15.72 -14.95
N ARG A 588 12.53 15.74 -15.27
CA ARG A 588 13.51 16.61 -14.59
C ARG A 588 13.12 18.06 -14.68
N ALA A 589 12.71 18.53 -15.87
CA ALA A 589 12.30 19.91 -16.07
C ALA A 589 11.09 20.26 -15.20
N VAL A 590 10.08 19.39 -15.12
CA VAL A 590 8.90 19.61 -14.27
C VAL A 590 9.33 19.79 -12.81
N PHE A 591 10.08 18.85 -12.24
CA PHE A 591 10.50 18.96 -10.84
C PHE A 591 11.43 20.15 -10.59
N TYR A 592 12.40 20.40 -11.47
CA TYR A 592 13.30 21.55 -11.35
C TYR A 592 12.52 22.87 -11.31
N TYR A 593 11.65 23.15 -12.27
CA TYR A 593 10.93 24.42 -12.31
C TYR A 593 9.91 24.58 -11.19
N LEU A 594 9.27 23.49 -10.74
CA LEU A 594 8.42 23.54 -9.55
C LEU A 594 9.25 23.85 -8.30
N LEU A 595 10.39 23.21 -8.10
CA LEU A 595 11.25 23.45 -6.94
C LEU A 595 11.87 24.86 -6.94
N LYS A 596 12.12 25.44 -8.12
CA LYS A 596 12.57 26.84 -8.27
C LYS A 596 11.44 27.86 -8.12
N ASN A 597 10.19 27.45 -8.33
CA ASN A 597 9.02 28.30 -8.16
C ASN A 597 8.10 27.73 -7.07
N ASN A 598 8.42 28.07 -5.82
CA ASN A 598 7.69 27.58 -4.65
C ASN A 598 6.19 27.91 -4.68
N ASN A 599 5.79 29.03 -5.30
CA ASN A 599 4.37 29.35 -5.47
C ASN A 599 3.68 28.32 -6.36
N SER A 600 4.25 28.00 -7.52
CA SER A 600 3.73 26.97 -8.42
C SER A 600 3.73 25.58 -7.77
N TYR A 601 4.77 25.22 -7.02
CA TYR A 601 4.81 23.96 -6.27
C TYR A 601 3.65 23.88 -5.28
N ARG A 602 3.43 24.91 -4.46
CA ARG A 602 2.36 24.94 -3.45
C ARG A 602 0.97 24.97 -4.07
N THR A 603 0.77 25.69 -5.17
CA THR A 603 -0.51 25.69 -5.90
C THR A 603 -0.83 24.29 -6.45
N LEU A 604 0.15 23.62 -7.05
CA LEU A 604 -0.03 22.24 -7.54
C LEU A 604 -0.28 21.26 -6.39
N GLN A 605 0.50 21.36 -5.31
CA GLN A 605 0.32 20.55 -4.12
C GLN A 605 -1.10 20.70 -3.56
N LYS A 606 -1.61 21.94 -3.47
CA LYS A 606 -2.97 22.21 -3.01
C LYS A 606 -4.04 21.59 -3.92
N GLU A 607 -3.90 21.70 -5.25
CA GLU A 607 -4.84 21.07 -6.20
C GLU A 607 -4.92 19.56 -5.98
N ILE A 608 -3.77 18.90 -5.77
CA ILE A 608 -3.68 17.47 -5.51
C ILE A 608 -4.32 17.11 -4.15
N ASP A 609 -4.04 17.87 -3.10
CA ASP A 609 -4.56 17.63 -1.75
C ASP A 609 -6.08 17.82 -1.69
N ASP A 610 -6.61 18.86 -2.34
CA ASP A 610 -8.04 19.13 -2.45
C ASP A 610 -8.75 17.97 -3.18
N ALA A 611 -8.17 17.49 -4.30
CA ALA A 611 -8.73 16.37 -5.06
C ALA A 611 -8.68 15.04 -4.27
N ASN A 612 -7.61 14.81 -3.52
CA ASN A 612 -7.48 13.66 -2.63
C ASN A 612 -8.54 13.69 -1.51
N THR A 613 -8.68 14.82 -0.83
CA THR A 613 -9.64 15.01 0.27
C THR A 613 -11.08 14.84 -0.21
N ALA A 614 -11.36 15.24 -1.45
CA ALA A 614 -12.66 15.03 -2.10
C ALA A 614 -12.90 13.58 -2.58
N GLY A 615 -11.98 12.64 -2.34
CA GLY A 615 -12.10 11.25 -2.76
C GLY A 615 -12.02 11.04 -4.27
N LYS A 616 -11.44 12.00 -5.01
CA LYS A 616 -11.35 11.96 -6.48
C LYS A 616 -10.08 11.28 -7.01
N LEU A 617 -9.17 10.89 -6.12
CA LEU A 617 -7.89 10.28 -6.47
C LEU A 617 -7.77 8.90 -5.84
N SER A 618 -7.60 7.88 -6.68
CA SER A 618 -7.23 6.52 -6.28
C SER A 618 -5.89 6.49 -5.54
N PRO A 619 -5.56 5.44 -4.73
CA PRO A 619 -4.27 5.35 -4.04
C PRO A 619 -3.05 5.51 -4.97
N ILE A 620 -3.13 4.93 -6.16
CA ILE A 620 -2.23 5.20 -7.29
C ILE A 620 -3.01 6.00 -8.32
N ILE A 621 -2.58 7.23 -8.58
CA ILE A 621 -3.29 8.15 -9.49
C ILE A 621 -3.32 7.55 -10.90
N THR A 622 -4.53 7.39 -11.44
CA THR A 622 -4.77 6.94 -12.81
C THR A 622 -4.57 8.08 -13.81
N PHE A 623 -4.41 7.73 -15.09
CA PHE A 623 -4.24 8.76 -16.11
C PHE A 623 -5.50 9.61 -16.27
N SER A 624 -6.69 9.01 -16.24
CA SER A 624 -7.97 9.72 -16.35
C SER A 624 -8.17 10.73 -15.21
N GLU A 625 -7.81 10.36 -13.98
CA GLU A 625 -7.83 11.28 -12.84
C GLU A 625 -6.84 12.44 -13.01
N SER A 626 -5.63 12.15 -13.51
CA SER A 626 -4.61 13.19 -13.72
C SER A 626 -5.03 14.26 -14.73
N LEU A 627 -5.84 13.90 -15.72
CA LEU A 627 -6.38 14.85 -16.72
C LEU A 627 -7.35 15.86 -16.10
N GLN A 628 -7.94 15.56 -14.93
CA GLN A 628 -8.84 16.47 -14.22
C GLN A 628 -8.08 17.53 -13.40
N LEU A 629 -6.78 17.34 -13.15
CA LEU A 629 -5.91 18.26 -12.43
C LEU A 629 -5.42 19.35 -13.40
N LYS A 630 -6.15 20.46 -13.49
CA LYS A 630 -5.93 21.51 -14.50
C LYS A 630 -4.58 22.21 -14.31
N TYR A 631 -4.21 22.50 -13.08
CA TYR A 631 -2.94 23.15 -12.77
C TYR A 631 -1.75 22.22 -13.01
N LEU A 632 -1.91 20.91 -12.74
CA LEU A 632 -0.94 19.90 -13.18
C LEU A 632 -0.70 19.98 -14.70
N GLN A 633 -1.76 19.98 -15.51
CA GLN A 633 -1.63 20.05 -16.98
C GLN A 633 -0.88 21.33 -17.42
N ALA A 634 -1.16 22.45 -16.76
CA ALA A 634 -0.46 23.71 -17.00
C ALA A 634 1.03 23.64 -16.66
N CYS A 635 1.38 23.04 -15.51
CA CYS A 635 2.78 22.83 -15.09
C CYS A 635 3.55 21.94 -16.07
N LEU A 636 2.94 20.84 -16.54
CA LEU A 636 3.57 19.94 -17.51
C LEU A 636 3.86 20.65 -18.84
N LYS A 637 2.88 21.38 -19.37
CA LYS A 637 3.04 22.17 -20.62
C LYS A 637 4.14 23.23 -20.45
N GLU A 638 4.12 23.96 -19.34
CA GLU A 638 5.08 25.03 -19.11
C GLU A 638 6.51 24.52 -18.93
N ALA A 639 6.69 23.40 -18.24
CA ALA A 639 8.01 22.80 -18.06
C ALA A 639 8.59 22.34 -19.40
N MET A 640 7.77 21.71 -20.25
CA MET A 640 8.16 21.29 -21.60
C MET A 640 8.40 22.45 -22.56
N ARG A 641 7.73 23.60 -22.37
CA ARG A 641 8.02 24.84 -23.09
C ARG A 641 9.37 25.40 -22.64
N MET A 642 9.58 25.45 -21.32
CA MET A 642 10.80 25.98 -20.73
C MET A 642 12.01 25.11 -21.04
N HIS A 643 11.86 23.80 -21.12
CA HIS A 643 12.96 22.89 -21.45
C HIS A 643 12.46 21.76 -22.36
N PRO A 644 12.35 22.02 -23.68
CA PRO A 644 11.96 20.97 -24.61
C PRO A 644 13.03 19.86 -24.63
N GLY A 645 12.59 18.60 -24.66
CA GLY A 645 13.50 17.44 -24.60
C GLY A 645 14.48 17.39 -25.78
N VAL A 646 13.98 17.70 -26.97
CA VAL A 646 14.78 17.89 -28.18
C VAL A 646 14.94 19.38 -28.44
N GLN A 647 16.18 19.87 -28.42
CA GLN A 647 16.48 21.29 -28.68
C GLN A 647 17.21 21.52 -29.99
N PHE A 648 17.72 20.47 -30.62
CA PHE A 648 18.34 20.58 -31.93
C PHE A 648 17.28 20.72 -33.04
N PRO A 649 17.50 21.55 -34.07
CA PRO A 649 16.57 21.66 -35.19
C PRO A 649 16.43 20.33 -35.92
N LEU A 650 15.20 19.85 -36.11
CA LEU A 650 14.92 18.70 -36.97
C LEU A 650 14.85 19.16 -38.42
N GLU A 651 15.97 19.06 -39.11
CA GLU A 651 16.17 19.63 -40.43
C GLU A 651 15.35 18.97 -41.56
N ARG A 652 15.09 19.74 -42.61
CA ARG A 652 14.45 19.33 -43.87
C ARG A 652 15.23 19.90 -45.03
N VAL A 653 15.38 19.12 -46.08
CA VAL A 653 15.95 19.58 -47.34
C VAL A 653 14.83 20.12 -48.21
N VAL A 654 14.98 21.34 -48.71
CA VAL A 654 14.04 21.96 -49.64
C VAL A 654 14.00 21.13 -50.93
N PRO A 655 12.80 20.73 -51.40
CA PRO A 655 12.64 19.81 -52.52
C PRO A 655 13.09 20.42 -53.85
N ALA A 656 13.11 19.56 -54.88
CA ALA A 656 13.42 19.98 -56.24
C ALA A 656 12.49 21.10 -56.73
N GLY A 657 13.08 22.13 -57.35
CA GLY A 657 12.34 23.32 -57.80
C GLY A 657 12.12 24.41 -56.74
N GLY A 658 12.64 24.24 -55.52
CA GLY A 658 12.54 25.23 -54.44
C GLY A 658 11.20 25.23 -53.71
N ALA A 659 11.08 26.06 -52.67
CA ALA A 659 9.84 26.22 -51.90
C ALA A 659 9.70 27.64 -51.35
N THR A 660 8.51 28.23 -51.42
CA THR A 660 8.21 29.52 -50.79
C THR A 660 7.56 29.31 -49.43
N LEU A 661 8.18 29.82 -48.36
CA LEU A 661 7.67 29.78 -46.98
C LEU A 661 7.58 31.21 -46.44
N CYS A 662 6.40 31.64 -45.97
CA CYS A 662 6.18 32.99 -45.44
C CYS A 662 6.74 34.10 -46.37
N ASP A 663 6.39 34.02 -47.66
CA ASP A 663 6.85 34.93 -48.72
C ASP A 663 8.35 34.94 -49.01
N VAL A 664 9.11 33.98 -48.46
CA VAL A 664 10.54 33.78 -48.73
C VAL A 664 10.75 32.56 -49.61
N TYR A 665 11.33 32.75 -50.80
CA TYR A 665 11.72 31.64 -51.69
C TYR A 665 13.03 31.02 -51.23
N LEU A 666 12.99 29.73 -50.91
CA LEU A 666 14.12 28.90 -50.56
C LEU A 666 14.53 28.04 -51.76
N ARG A 667 15.82 28.02 -52.06
CA ARG A 667 16.35 27.23 -53.18
C ARG A 667 16.33 25.75 -52.85
N GLU A 668 16.14 24.92 -53.88
CA GLU A 668 16.36 23.47 -53.80
C GLU A 668 17.68 23.14 -53.08
N GLY A 669 17.67 22.10 -52.26
CA GLY A 669 18.85 21.65 -51.51
C GLY A 669 19.16 22.47 -50.26
N THR A 670 18.49 23.60 -50.01
CA THR A 670 18.63 24.35 -48.76
C THR A 670 18.16 23.50 -47.59
N ILE A 671 18.97 23.42 -46.53
CA ILE A 671 18.61 22.75 -45.28
C ILE A 671 17.94 23.77 -44.35
N VAL A 672 16.72 23.48 -43.92
CA VAL A 672 15.95 24.34 -43.00
C VAL A 672 15.49 23.57 -41.78
N GLY A 673 15.51 24.22 -40.62
CA GLY A 673 15.07 23.65 -39.36
C GLY A 673 14.57 24.74 -38.42
N VAL A 674 13.72 24.36 -37.48
CA VAL A 674 13.19 25.26 -36.45
C VAL A 674 13.68 24.76 -35.11
N ASN A 675 14.29 25.64 -34.31
CA ASN A 675 14.75 25.33 -32.98
C ASN A 675 13.60 25.49 -31.97
N PRO A 676 13.12 24.41 -31.30
CA PRO A 676 12.03 24.50 -30.33
C PRO A 676 12.37 25.42 -29.17
N GLY A 677 13.60 25.36 -28.64
CA GLY A 677 14.03 26.20 -27.51
C GLY A 677 13.92 27.70 -27.81
N VAL A 678 14.28 28.10 -29.03
CA VAL A 678 14.18 29.50 -29.48
C VAL A 678 12.72 29.92 -29.70
N VAL A 679 11.93 29.11 -30.42
CA VAL A 679 10.51 29.41 -30.67
C VAL A 679 9.72 29.52 -29.37
N HIS A 680 10.01 28.65 -28.41
CA HIS A 680 9.37 28.63 -27.10
C HIS A 680 9.67 29.88 -26.24
N ARG A 681 10.62 30.73 -26.66
CA ARG A 681 10.93 32.02 -26.02
C ARG A 681 10.44 33.23 -26.80
N ASN A 682 9.77 33.04 -27.93
CA ASN A 682 9.21 34.13 -28.70
C ASN A 682 8.18 34.92 -27.88
N THR A 683 8.49 36.19 -27.59
CA THR A 683 7.66 37.06 -26.76
C THR A 683 6.35 37.47 -27.42
N ASN A 684 6.24 37.40 -28.75
CA ASN A 684 4.99 37.62 -29.48
C ASN A 684 4.00 36.45 -29.29
N ILE A 685 4.51 35.26 -28.97
CA ILE A 685 3.72 34.04 -28.79
C ILE A 685 3.43 33.81 -27.31
N PHE A 686 4.48 33.87 -26.48
CA PHE A 686 4.41 33.53 -25.06
C PHE A 686 4.43 34.75 -24.14
N GLY A 687 4.28 35.96 -24.68
CA GLY A 687 4.26 37.20 -23.91
C GLY A 687 5.65 37.70 -23.48
N PRO A 688 5.74 38.89 -22.87
CA PRO A 688 7.00 39.55 -22.52
C PRO A 688 7.82 38.82 -21.44
N ASP A 689 7.19 37.89 -20.72
CA ASP A 689 7.80 37.06 -19.67
C ASP A 689 8.04 35.62 -20.15
N SER A 690 8.29 35.43 -21.45
CA SER A 690 8.50 34.12 -22.06
C SER A 690 9.68 33.35 -21.43
N ASP A 691 10.65 34.04 -20.81
CA ASP A 691 11.75 33.41 -20.08
C ASP A 691 11.39 32.96 -18.65
N GLN A 692 10.19 33.28 -18.16
CA GLN A 692 9.75 32.88 -16.82
C GLN A 692 8.89 31.61 -16.86
N PHE A 693 9.10 30.72 -15.88
CA PHE A 693 8.22 29.58 -15.65
C PHE A 693 6.92 30.04 -14.96
N ARG A 694 5.84 30.13 -15.74
CA ARG A 694 4.52 30.58 -15.28
C ARG A 694 3.41 29.68 -15.83
N PRO A 695 3.04 28.59 -15.13
CA PRO A 695 1.98 27.68 -15.54
C PRO A 695 0.65 28.38 -15.86
N GLU A 696 0.32 29.44 -15.14
CA GLU A 696 -0.93 30.20 -15.25
C GLU A 696 -1.20 30.72 -16.67
N ARG A 697 -0.16 30.84 -17.54
CA ARG A 697 -0.37 31.22 -18.95
C ARG A 697 -1.28 30.26 -19.69
N TRP A 698 -1.25 28.97 -19.33
CA TRP A 698 -2.07 27.94 -19.95
C TRP A 698 -3.51 27.93 -19.43
N LEU A 699 -3.79 28.73 -18.40
CA LEU A 699 -5.11 28.91 -17.79
C LEU A 699 -5.70 30.29 -18.16
N ASN A 700 -5.19 30.93 -19.21
CA ASN A 700 -5.69 32.22 -19.68
C ASN A 700 -7.18 32.11 -20.07
N PRO A 701 -8.04 33.04 -19.63
CA PRO A 701 -9.46 33.03 -20.01
C PRO A 701 -9.69 33.24 -21.52
N ASP A 702 -8.73 33.84 -22.24
CA ASP A 702 -8.77 33.95 -23.69
C ASP A 702 -8.26 32.66 -24.35
N GLU A 703 -9.19 31.84 -24.86
CA GLU A 703 -8.88 30.57 -25.51
C GLU A 703 -8.03 30.72 -26.76
N GLU A 704 -8.12 31.82 -27.51
CA GLU A 704 -7.36 31.99 -28.74
C GLU A 704 -5.88 32.24 -28.44
N VAL A 705 -5.57 32.92 -27.33
CA VAL A 705 -4.21 33.04 -26.82
C VAL A 705 -3.64 31.66 -26.45
N VAL A 706 -4.41 30.82 -25.76
CA VAL A 706 -3.99 29.46 -25.39
C VAL A 706 -3.78 28.60 -26.64
N LYS A 707 -4.72 28.58 -27.59
CA LYS A 707 -4.62 27.84 -28.86
C LYS A 707 -3.41 28.29 -29.68
N MET A 708 -3.10 29.59 -29.68
CA MET A 708 -1.93 30.13 -30.36
C MET A 708 -0.63 29.62 -29.73
N MET A 709 -0.53 29.62 -28.40
CA MET A 709 0.62 29.02 -27.70
C MET A 709 0.73 27.50 -27.96
N GLU A 710 -0.38 26.77 -27.94
CA GLU A 710 -0.40 25.32 -28.18
C GLU A 710 0.01 24.94 -29.60
N ARG A 711 -0.34 25.73 -30.61
CA ARG A 711 0.08 25.50 -32.00
C ARG A 711 1.58 25.71 -32.20
N ASN A 712 2.22 26.48 -31.33
CA ASN A 712 3.63 26.85 -31.42
C ASN A 712 4.52 26.11 -30.41
N ILE A 713 3.99 25.13 -29.67
CA ILE A 713 4.80 24.24 -28.85
C ILE A 713 5.31 23.07 -29.69
N LEU A 714 6.62 23.03 -29.91
CA LEU A 714 7.32 22.08 -30.77
C LEU A 714 8.02 20.96 -29.99
N THR A 715 7.72 20.78 -28.70
CA THR A 715 8.32 19.73 -27.85
C THR A 715 8.16 18.33 -28.45
N PHE A 716 7.00 18.06 -29.07
CA PHE A 716 6.70 16.80 -29.75
C PHE A 716 6.76 16.93 -31.28
N GLY A 717 7.32 18.02 -31.82
CA GLY A 717 7.20 18.37 -33.23
C GLY A 717 5.77 18.78 -33.63
N ALA A 718 5.56 18.97 -34.93
CA ALA A 718 4.28 19.41 -35.50
C ALA A 718 3.99 18.71 -36.84
N GLY A 719 2.71 18.76 -37.26
CA GLY A 719 2.25 18.20 -38.52
C GLY A 719 2.31 16.67 -38.58
N VAL A 720 2.51 16.12 -39.78
CA VAL A 720 2.47 14.66 -40.04
C VAL A 720 3.63 13.87 -39.40
N ARG A 721 4.64 14.56 -38.86
CA ARG A 721 5.81 13.97 -38.17
C ARG A 721 5.82 14.28 -36.67
N THR A 722 4.64 14.52 -36.08
CA THR A 722 4.50 14.65 -34.62
C THR A 722 4.97 13.35 -33.94
N CYS A 723 5.66 13.48 -32.81
CA CYS A 723 6.23 12.39 -32.04
C CYS A 723 5.19 11.30 -31.72
N THR A 724 5.47 10.06 -32.12
CA THR A 724 4.64 8.89 -31.86
C THR A 724 4.46 8.62 -30.35
N GLY A 725 5.47 8.94 -29.54
CA GLY A 725 5.47 8.72 -28.09
C GLY A 725 4.71 9.77 -27.27
N LYS A 726 4.14 10.81 -27.89
CA LYS A 726 3.53 11.97 -27.19
C LYS A 726 2.55 11.56 -26.08
N ASN A 727 1.61 10.67 -26.40
CA ASN A 727 0.57 10.27 -25.44
C ASN A 727 1.12 9.43 -24.29
N ILE A 728 2.14 8.60 -24.56
CA ILE A 728 2.82 7.80 -23.54
C ILE A 728 3.55 8.73 -22.56
N ALA A 729 4.35 9.69 -23.07
CA ALA A 729 5.07 10.64 -22.24
C ALA A 729 4.13 11.50 -21.38
N ILE A 730 3.02 11.99 -21.94
CA ILE A 730 2.00 12.74 -21.19
C ILE A 730 1.37 11.88 -20.10
N MET A 731 1.08 10.61 -20.39
CA MET A 731 0.57 9.67 -19.39
C MET A 731 1.57 9.42 -18.26
N GLU A 732 2.84 9.17 -18.59
CA GLU A 732 3.91 8.94 -17.61
C GLU A 732 4.04 10.13 -16.66
N MET A 733 4.20 11.34 -17.21
CA MET A 733 4.31 12.56 -16.42
C MET A 733 3.05 12.84 -15.60
N GLY A 734 1.87 12.67 -16.22
CA GLY A 734 0.57 12.89 -15.59
C GLY A 734 0.31 11.98 -14.40
N LYS A 735 0.85 10.75 -14.39
CA LYS A 735 0.75 9.85 -13.24
C LYS A 735 1.85 10.08 -12.21
N LEU A 736 3.10 10.21 -12.66
CA LEU A 736 4.25 10.22 -11.76
C LEU A 736 4.36 11.50 -10.94
N VAL A 737 4.23 12.66 -11.59
CA VAL A 737 4.41 13.98 -10.94
C VAL A 737 3.43 14.19 -9.78
N PRO A 738 2.11 14.04 -9.95
CA PRO A 738 1.19 14.24 -8.83
C PRO A 738 1.31 13.14 -7.78
N GLN A 739 1.68 11.91 -8.14
CA GLN A 739 1.88 10.85 -7.15
C GLN A 739 3.07 11.17 -6.23
N ILE A 740 4.17 11.69 -6.79
CA ILE A 740 5.35 12.09 -6.01
C ILE A 740 5.04 13.29 -5.11
N ILE A 741 4.37 14.34 -5.63
CA ILE A 741 4.00 15.53 -4.84
C ILE A 741 2.96 15.20 -3.76
N ARG A 742 2.08 14.22 -4.02
CA ARG A 742 1.14 13.70 -3.02
C ARG A 742 1.87 13.05 -1.86
N LEU A 743 2.87 12.22 -2.13
CA LEU A 743 3.54 11.43 -1.10
C LEU A 743 4.66 12.17 -0.36
N PHE A 744 5.33 13.13 -1.02
CA PHE A 744 6.56 13.73 -0.51
C PHE A 744 6.54 15.26 -0.52
N ASP A 745 7.05 15.85 0.55
CA ASP A 745 7.57 17.20 0.53
C ASP A 745 9.00 17.13 -0.04
N ILE A 746 9.26 17.95 -1.05
CA ILE A 746 10.51 17.91 -1.83
C ILE A 746 11.15 19.28 -1.77
N GLU A 747 12.44 19.31 -1.44
CA GLU A 747 13.23 20.54 -1.42
C GLU A 747 14.50 20.39 -2.26
N TRP A 748 14.91 21.48 -2.91
CA TRP A 748 16.19 21.56 -3.60
C TRP A 748 17.33 21.42 -2.58
N ALA A 749 18.23 20.46 -2.79
CA ALA A 749 19.31 20.14 -1.86
C ALA A 749 20.70 20.10 -2.53
N SER A 750 20.81 20.53 -3.78
CA SER A 750 22.10 20.64 -4.48
C SER A 750 22.97 21.72 -3.86
N ASN A 751 24.28 21.47 -3.81
CA ASN A 751 25.28 22.47 -3.45
C ASN A 751 25.43 23.57 -4.53
N LYS A 752 24.93 23.30 -5.75
CA LYS A 752 24.88 24.27 -6.84
C LYS A 752 23.52 24.98 -6.87
N PRO A 753 23.49 26.27 -7.24
CA PRO A 753 22.24 26.99 -7.38
C PRO A 753 21.40 26.45 -8.54
N GLU A 754 22.00 25.85 -9.56
CA GLU A 754 21.32 25.33 -10.74
C GLU A 754 21.74 23.90 -11.08
N TRP A 755 20.87 23.21 -11.83
CA TRP A 755 21.24 21.96 -12.49
C TRP A 755 22.31 22.20 -13.57
N LYS A 756 22.99 21.13 -14.00
CA LYS A 756 23.90 21.19 -15.14
C LYS A 756 23.14 20.76 -16.40
N VAL A 757 23.33 21.49 -17.50
CA VAL A 757 22.75 21.14 -18.81
C VAL A 757 23.89 20.93 -19.80
N GLU A 758 23.88 19.79 -20.48
CA GLU A 758 24.78 19.50 -21.60
C GLU A 758 23.95 19.33 -22.88
N THR A 759 24.40 20.00 -23.94
CA THR A 759 23.67 20.06 -25.21
C THR A 759 24.51 19.44 -26.32
N TYR A 760 23.98 18.39 -26.92
CA TYR A 760 24.53 17.80 -28.15
C TYR A 760 23.42 17.55 -29.15
N TRP A 761 22.47 16.68 -28.81
CA TRP A 761 21.24 16.39 -29.58
C TRP A 761 19.99 16.67 -28.72
N PHE A 762 20.02 16.16 -27.50
CA PHE A 762 19.11 16.56 -26.43
C PHE A 762 19.77 17.64 -25.55
N ALA A 763 18.95 18.38 -24.81
CA ALA A 763 19.43 19.21 -23.72
C ALA A 763 19.29 18.43 -22.41
N LYS A 764 20.27 17.57 -22.12
CA LYS A 764 20.21 16.64 -21.00
C LYS A 764 20.62 17.35 -19.71
N GLN A 765 19.88 17.10 -18.63
CA GLN A 765 20.16 17.71 -17.33
C GLN A 765 20.69 16.69 -16.32
N SER A 766 21.63 17.14 -15.49
CA SER A 766 22.21 16.40 -14.37
C SER A 766 22.29 17.28 -13.12
N ASP A 767 22.69 16.70 -11.99
CA ASP A 767 22.80 17.35 -10.69
C ASP A 767 21.46 17.82 -10.07
N LEU A 768 20.35 17.11 -10.34
CA LEU A 768 19.03 17.36 -9.72
C LEU A 768 18.95 16.71 -8.31
N HIS A 769 19.71 17.28 -7.38
CA HIS A 769 19.76 16.80 -6.00
C HIS A 769 18.65 17.41 -5.15
N VAL A 770 17.86 16.57 -4.49
CA VAL A 770 16.72 16.96 -3.66
C VAL A 770 16.75 16.24 -2.33
N ARG A 771 16.07 16.79 -1.33
CA ARG A 771 15.72 16.07 -0.10
C ARG A 771 14.21 15.79 -0.14
N MET A 772 13.84 14.54 0.15
CA MET A 772 12.45 14.09 0.13
C MET A 772 12.04 13.63 1.53
N ARG A 773 10.85 14.04 1.97
CA ARG A 773 10.25 13.63 3.24
C ARG A 773 8.82 13.20 3.02
N PHE A 774 8.42 12.07 3.60
CA PHE A 774 7.02 11.65 3.55
C PHE A 774 6.12 12.71 4.18
N ARG A 775 5.02 13.03 3.49
CA ARG A 775 4.04 13.99 3.98
C ARG A 775 3.22 13.40 5.11
N THR A 776 3.13 14.13 6.21
CA THR A 776 2.41 13.69 7.41
C THR A 776 0.89 13.83 7.30
N ALA A 777 0.38 14.55 6.30
CA ALA A 777 -1.04 14.84 6.14
C ALA A 777 -1.66 14.11 4.95
N LEU A 778 -1.71 12.78 5.00
CA LEU A 778 -2.53 11.91 4.15
C LEU A 778 -2.87 10.62 4.90
#